data_AF-A0A1I3GAA6-F1
#
_entry.id   AF-A0A1I3GAA6-F1
#
_cell.length_a   1.000
_cell.length_b   1.000
_cell.length_c   1.000
_cell.angle_alpha   90.00
_cell.angle_beta   90.00
_cell.angle_gamma   90.00
#
_symmetry.space_group_name_H-M   'P 1'
#
loop_
_entity.id
_entity.type
_entity.pdbx_description
1 polymer ?
#
loop_
_entity_poly.entity_id
_entity_poly.type
_entity_poly.pdbx_seq_one_letter_code
_entity_poly.pdbx_strand_id
1 'polypeptide(L)'
;MNLSARFTQYFMRGCLFFALVSSLWLTNIVHAQNTIAPKNIAIYYGMPSLVNGANGNVSTAVDVFNDYDAVVFGDSLQFPQYTGAFGQIPYFGCDQNSHFDHDLTQQIIKQLQPPSGKTQVYGYVSIGGENTARQCNGIPVPLTVDEMKERIDAWANMGVVGIFLDEAEYGFGSTRTVQNEIVDYVHSKSLKAFINGYNPDDVFGTDIINEISYTTGYYANTLSSVQMNPQGVAPRLGAMDIYLLEHYQVINGSFVEPQIWIDRSDKAHTYKQKYGTQIATITTQADVFPNKTDCTLLFEENKFDYAWWSTLLYGFDFMAWGEPSGFSSWGTCSNALPFHARPNLGDIGEFISSVMHPLPNAQPPIHYRNTTTGVIEVDTSAHTGRFSPATSPNQAPIANDDNVTTFEGRPIIITALELLKNDSDPDNDGINVATVDTTSSRGGTIFNNGDNTYTYKPAPNILGTDSFNYTIVDDRNMGAKAVVYVNITHPMLTPATYFPETVTVSAGEYQWGTLKSFKQADKDTYDIKSRQTADGRSTDWYATTTIQDWPASMSELSLSYKGQYSRKNVMQSLYLYNYKTANWDLLDKRAVGNTDDVTVSAVINLSPDKYVSSKGEMKVRVRGIHTNRNFECWANSLSWTVR
;
A
#
# COMPACT_ATOMS: atom_id res chain seq x y z
N MET A 1 38.51 31.56 48.31
CA MET A 1 38.88 30.14 48.07
C MET A 1 37.61 29.34 47.87
N ASN A 2 37.74 28.27 47.10
CA ASN A 2 36.69 27.56 46.37
C ASN A 2 35.84 26.61 47.24
N LEU A 3 34.72 26.17 46.66
CA LEU A 3 33.87 25.00 46.93
C LEU A 3 32.77 25.01 48.03
N SER A 4 31.56 24.79 47.50
CA SER A 4 30.58 23.74 47.86
C SER A 4 29.27 24.15 48.57
N ALA A 5 28.20 23.87 47.83
CA ALA A 5 26.89 23.38 48.23
C ALA A 5 25.98 24.26 49.09
N ARG A 6 24.81 24.61 48.51
CA ARG A 6 23.50 24.45 49.15
C ARG A 6 22.39 24.35 48.09
N PHE A 7 21.97 23.11 47.85
CA PHE A 7 20.65 22.73 47.37
C PHE A 7 19.63 22.98 48.50
N THR A 8 18.44 23.52 48.21
CA THR A 8 17.10 23.02 48.64
C THR A 8 15.98 24.01 48.25
N GLN A 9 14.96 23.46 47.56
CA GLN A 9 13.56 23.90 47.37
C GLN A 9 13.22 25.10 46.47
N TYR A 10 12.69 24.79 45.28
CA TYR A 10 11.27 25.03 44.99
C TYR A 10 10.66 23.76 44.36
N PHE A 11 9.69 23.19 45.09
CA PHE A 11 8.90 22.01 44.79
C PHE A 11 7.57 22.49 44.16
N MET A 12 7.28 22.14 42.91
CA MET A 12 5.92 21.79 42.47
C MET A 12 5.89 21.30 41.00
N ARG A 13 5.33 20.10 40.84
CA ARG A 13 4.77 19.47 39.62
C ARG A 13 5.75 18.84 38.63
N GLY A 14 6.27 17.69 39.01
CA GLY A 14 6.66 16.62 38.09
C GLY A 14 6.44 15.27 38.76
N CYS A 15 5.34 14.58 38.44
CA CYS A 15 5.13 13.15 38.68
C CYS A 15 3.84 12.68 37.98
N LEU A 16 3.91 11.46 37.43
CA LEU A 16 2.89 10.64 36.75
C LEU A 16 2.83 10.75 35.23
N PHE A 17 3.71 10.00 34.56
CA PHE A 17 3.41 9.40 33.26
C PHE A 17 4.03 8.00 33.21
N PHE A 18 3.23 6.98 33.54
CA PHE A 18 3.43 5.60 33.09
C PHE A 18 2.04 4.90 33.01
N ALA A 19 1.76 4.41 31.80
CA ALA A 19 0.79 3.39 31.42
C ALA A 19 -0.73 3.64 31.57
N LEU A 20 -1.37 4.02 30.45
CA LEU A 20 -2.55 3.32 29.94
C LEU A 20 -2.67 3.62 28.43
N VAL A 21 -2.20 2.64 27.64
CA VAL A 21 -2.35 2.59 26.19
C VAL A 21 -3.63 1.80 25.91
N SER A 22 -4.64 2.44 25.33
CA SER A 22 -5.61 1.74 24.47
C SER A 22 -6.42 2.73 23.65
N SER A 23 -6.32 2.54 22.32
CA SER A 23 -7.33 2.86 21.31
C SER A 23 -7.75 4.32 21.15
N LEU A 24 -6.91 5.08 20.46
CA LEU A 24 -7.36 6.03 19.45
C LEU A 24 -6.66 5.63 18.15
N TRP A 25 -7.41 4.92 17.29
CA TRP A 25 -7.09 4.82 15.87
C TRP A 25 -7.22 6.24 15.30
N LEU A 26 -6.19 7.04 15.51
CA LEU A 26 -5.87 8.14 14.61
C LEU A 26 -5.55 7.45 13.30
N THR A 27 -6.40 7.70 12.30
CA THR A 27 -6.03 7.56 10.90
C THR A 27 -4.64 8.15 10.75
N ASN A 28 -3.63 7.29 10.59
CA ASN A 28 -2.41 7.68 9.92
C ASN A 28 -2.84 8.06 8.51
N ILE A 29 -3.27 9.31 8.34
CA ILE A 29 -3.13 9.97 7.05
C ILE A 29 -1.62 10.03 6.89
N VAL A 30 -1.10 9.02 6.19
CA VAL A 30 0.20 9.07 5.57
C VAL A 30 0.16 10.30 4.68
N HIS A 31 0.61 11.44 5.19
CA HIS A 31 1.09 12.50 4.33
C HIS A 31 2.43 12.01 3.80
N ALA A 32 2.39 11.12 2.81
CA ALA A 32 3.52 10.94 1.91
C ALA A 32 3.65 12.29 1.19
N GLN A 33 4.50 13.15 1.73
CA GLN A 33 4.66 14.49 1.21
C GLN A 33 5.48 14.42 -0.08
N ASN A 34 4.81 14.76 -1.18
CA ASN A 34 5.38 15.25 -2.43
C ASN A 34 6.23 16.53 -2.25
N THR A 35 6.97 16.73 -1.15
CA THR A 35 7.58 18.04 -0.80
C THR A 35 8.65 18.51 -1.76
N ILE A 36 9.29 17.59 -2.49
CA ILE A 36 10.41 17.94 -3.38
C ILE A 36 9.95 18.19 -4.83
N ALA A 37 8.84 17.59 -5.25
CA ALA A 37 8.37 17.76 -6.62
C ALA A 37 8.02 19.23 -6.90
N PRO A 38 8.46 19.80 -8.04
CA PRO A 38 8.07 21.16 -8.41
C PRO A 38 6.55 21.27 -8.52
N LYS A 39 6.00 22.30 -7.88
CA LYS A 39 4.59 22.66 -7.95
C LYS A 39 4.21 23.19 -9.34
N ASN A 40 2.93 23.08 -9.68
CA ASN A 40 2.43 23.47 -10.99
C ASN A 40 2.12 24.97 -11.05
N ILE A 41 2.68 25.67 -12.02
CA ILE A 41 2.31 27.05 -12.34
C ILE A 41 1.80 27.15 -13.78
N ALA A 42 0.80 28.00 -13.99
CA ALA A 42 0.39 28.48 -15.32
C ALA A 42 0.61 29.99 -15.45
N ILE A 43 1.04 30.43 -16.64
CA ILE A 43 0.99 31.85 -17.04
C ILE A 43 -0.04 31.95 -18.16
N TYR A 44 -1.15 32.64 -17.87
CA TYR A 44 -2.32 32.64 -18.74
C TYR A 44 -2.71 34.07 -19.14
N TYR A 45 -2.45 34.40 -20.41
CA TYR A 45 -2.73 35.71 -21.00
C TYR A 45 -4.06 35.77 -21.77
N GLY A 46 -4.88 34.73 -21.66
CA GLY A 46 -6.24 34.67 -22.20
C GLY A 46 -7.28 35.34 -21.30
N MET A 47 -8.56 35.19 -21.64
CA MET A 47 -9.67 35.60 -20.76
C MET A 47 -10.00 34.47 -19.79
N PRO A 48 -9.84 34.65 -18.45
CA PRO A 48 -10.07 33.59 -17.47
C PRO A 48 -11.46 32.95 -17.55
N SER A 49 -12.51 33.72 -17.86
CA SER A 49 -13.87 33.15 -17.94
C SER A 49 -14.12 32.26 -19.16
N LEU A 50 -13.23 32.30 -20.15
CA LEU A 50 -13.36 31.53 -21.39
C LEU A 50 -12.43 30.31 -21.43
N VAL A 51 -11.57 30.14 -20.41
CA VAL A 51 -10.54 29.10 -20.38
C VAL A 51 -11.12 27.70 -20.65
N ASN A 52 -10.48 26.95 -21.54
CA ASN A 52 -10.85 25.60 -21.97
C ASN A 52 -12.35 25.42 -22.28
N GLY A 53 -12.99 26.46 -22.82
CA GLY A 53 -14.42 26.41 -23.18
C GLY A 53 -15.37 26.61 -22.00
N ALA A 54 -14.92 27.24 -20.90
CA ALA A 54 -15.77 27.61 -19.78
C ALA A 54 -16.93 28.55 -20.18
N ASN A 55 -16.78 29.32 -21.26
CA ASN A 55 -17.84 30.14 -21.87
C ASN A 55 -18.59 31.05 -20.87
N GLY A 56 -17.86 31.67 -19.93
CA GLY A 56 -18.40 32.54 -18.89
C GLY A 56 -18.85 31.81 -17.61
N ASN A 57 -18.80 30.47 -17.57
CA ASN A 57 -19.10 29.71 -16.36
C ASN A 57 -17.93 29.77 -15.37
N VAL A 58 -18.11 30.54 -14.30
CA VAL A 58 -17.10 30.73 -13.24
C VAL A 58 -16.66 29.41 -12.62
N SER A 59 -17.57 28.49 -12.31
CA SER A 59 -17.23 27.21 -11.69
C SER A 59 -16.34 26.36 -12.60
N THR A 60 -16.69 26.28 -13.89
CA THR A 60 -15.90 25.54 -14.88
C THR A 60 -14.50 26.14 -15.05
N ALA A 61 -14.40 27.47 -15.09
CA ALA A 61 -13.09 28.13 -15.14
C ALA A 61 -12.25 27.86 -13.87
N VAL A 62 -12.88 27.89 -12.69
CA VAL A 62 -12.23 27.56 -11.41
C VAL A 62 -11.72 26.12 -11.39
N ASP A 63 -12.49 25.17 -11.89
CA ASP A 63 -12.09 23.76 -11.98
C ASP A 63 -10.81 23.59 -12.82
N VAL A 64 -10.69 24.32 -13.94
CA VAL A 64 -9.49 24.29 -14.79
C VAL A 64 -8.26 24.83 -14.06
N PHE A 65 -8.38 25.99 -13.41
CA PHE A 65 -7.23 26.59 -12.72
C PHE A 65 -6.85 25.86 -11.42
N ASN A 66 -7.75 25.09 -10.82
CA ASN A 66 -7.48 24.26 -9.63
C ASN A 66 -6.50 23.10 -9.87
N ASP A 67 -6.14 22.81 -11.12
CA ASP A 67 -5.06 21.88 -11.46
C ASP A 67 -3.66 22.47 -11.20
N TYR A 68 -3.58 23.78 -10.94
CA TYR A 68 -2.34 24.51 -10.68
C TYR A 68 -2.24 25.01 -9.24
N ASP A 69 -1.02 25.05 -8.70
CA ASP A 69 -0.74 25.62 -7.37
C ASP A 69 -0.69 27.15 -7.42
N ALA A 70 -0.26 27.72 -8.54
CA ALA A 70 -0.36 29.15 -8.81
C ALA A 70 -0.66 29.45 -10.29
N VAL A 71 -1.32 30.58 -10.53
CA VAL A 71 -1.63 31.07 -11.87
C VAL A 71 -1.33 32.57 -11.97
N VAL A 72 -0.66 32.97 -13.04
CA VAL A 72 -0.50 34.37 -13.43
C VAL A 72 -1.59 34.73 -14.43
N PHE A 73 -2.37 35.77 -14.15
CA PHE A 73 -3.32 36.33 -15.09
C PHE A 73 -2.73 37.55 -15.80
N GLY A 74 -2.92 37.59 -17.11
CA GLY A 74 -2.37 38.61 -18.00
C GLY A 74 -2.86 40.03 -17.73
N ASP A 75 -2.17 40.98 -18.37
CA ASP A 75 -2.44 42.40 -18.21
C ASP A 75 -3.86 42.80 -18.67
N SER A 76 -4.26 44.01 -18.28
CA SER A 76 -5.54 44.68 -18.54
C SER A 76 -6.77 44.13 -17.82
N LEU A 77 -6.76 42.89 -17.34
CA LEU A 77 -7.87 42.28 -16.58
C LEU A 77 -8.21 43.04 -15.29
N GLN A 78 -7.24 43.76 -14.73
CA GLN A 78 -7.39 44.63 -13.56
C GLN A 78 -8.26 45.86 -13.80
N PHE A 79 -8.43 46.28 -15.05
CA PHE A 79 -9.19 47.48 -15.35
C PHE A 79 -10.71 47.22 -15.27
N PRO A 80 -11.51 48.21 -14.84
CA PRO A 80 -12.95 48.07 -14.65
C PRO A 80 -13.70 47.45 -15.82
N GLN A 81 -14.84 46.82 -15.54
CA GLN A 81 -15.66 46.16 -16.55
C GLN A 81 -16.06 47.11 -17.69
N TYR A 82 -15.71 46.73 -18.93
CA TYR A 82 -16.21 47.39 -20.13
C TYR A 82 -17.62 46.88 -20.47
N THR A 83 -18.55 47.81 -20.73
CA THR A 83 -19.99 47.50 -20.96
C THR A 83 -20.43 47.66 -22.42
N GLY A 84 -19.51 47.99 -23.33
CA GLY A 84 -19.80 48.06 -24.77
C GLY A 84 -19.94 46.67 -25.41
N ALA A 85 -20.32 46.63 -26.69
CA ALA A 85 -20.52 45.36 -27.39
C ALA A 85 -19.21 44.57 -27.56
N PHE A 86 -19.26 43.26 -27.38
CA PHE A 86 -18.12 42.36 -27.63
C PHE A 86 -17.65 42.51 -29.09
N GLY A 87 -16.37 42.85 -29.30
CA GLY A 87 -15.81 43.14 -30.62
C GLY A 87 -15.89 44.63 -31.06
N GLN A 88 -16.58 45.50 -30.31
CA GLN A 88 -16.32 46.94 -30.37
C GLN A 88 -15.10 47.24 -29.52
N ILE A 89 -13.94 47.09 -30.15
CA ILE A 89 -12.63 47.31 -29.56
C ILE A 89 -12.54 48.78 -29.06
N PRO A 90 -12.32 49.04 -27.76
CA PRO A 90 -11.97 50.39 -27.30
C PRO A 90 -10.53 50.79 -27.65
N TYR A 91 -9.71 49.84 -28.15
CA TYR A 91 -8.31 50.07 -28.50
C TYR A 91 -8.14 50.88 -29.78
N PHE A 92 -8.06 52.20 -29.61
CA PHE A 92 -7.20 53.10 -30.39
C PHE A 92 -6.89 54.31 -29.50
N GLY A 93 -5.97 54.15 -28.54
CA GLY A 93 -5.56 55.21 -27.63
C GLY A 93 -4.64 54.70 -26.52
N CYS A 94 -3.98 55.60 -25.80
CA CYS A 94 -3.08 55.24 -24.71
C CYS A 94 -3.82 54.62 -23.52
N ASP A 95 -5.01 55.09 -23.17
CA ASP A 95 -5.57 54.79 -21.85
C ASP A 95 -6.42 53.50 -21.85
N GLN A 96 -5.77 52.36 -21.59
CA GLN A 96 -6.46 51.10 -21.31
C GLN A 96 -7.18 51.19 -19.96
N ASN A 97 -8.44 51.63 -19.96
CA ASN A 97 -9.15 51.89 -18.70
C ASN A 97 -10.28 50.90 -18.41
N SER A 98 -10.44 49.84 -19.21
CA SER A 98 -11.49 48.85 -19.00
C SER A 98 -11.26 47.52 -19.71
N HIS A 99 -11.80 46.42 -19.19
CA HIS A 99 -11.72 45.07 -19.78
C HIS A 99 -13.06 44.31 -19.77
N PHE A 100 -13.30 43.45 -20.76
CA PHE A 100 -14.58 42.72 -20.91
C PHE A 100 -14.78 41.60 -19.88
N ASP A 101 -13.70 41.09 -19.29
CA ASP A 101 -13.73 39.92 -18.40
C ASP A 101 -13.49 40.25 -16.92
N HIS A 102 -13.48 41.55 -16.56
CA HIS A 102 -13.09 42.00 -15.23
C HIS A 102 -13.96 41.39 -14.12
N ASP A 103 -15.29 41.50 -14.25
CA ASP A 103 -16.22 41.06 -13.19
C ASP A 103 -16.20 39.55 -13.00
N LEU A 104 -16.06 38.79 -14.10
CA LEU A 104 -15.95 37.32 -14.06
C LEU A 104 -14.59 36.89 -13.52
N THR A 105 -13.51 37.54 -13.95
CA THR A 105 -12.16 37.29 -13.42
C THR A 105 -12.11 37.54 -11.91
N GLN A 106 -12.72 38.62 -11.42
CA GLN A 106 -12.78 38.88 -9.97
C GLN A 106 -13.56 37.78 -9.21
N GLN A 107 -14.63 37.22 -9.80
CA GLN A 107 -15.36 36.10 -9.20
C GLN A 107 -14.53 34.81 -9.19
N ILE A 108 -13.78 34.53 -10.27
CA ILE A 108 -12.87 33.39 -10.38
C ILE A 108 -11.76 33.48 -9.31
N ILE A 109 -11.12 34.65 -9.17
CA ILE A 109 -10.07 34.90 -8.17
C ILE A 109 -10.56 34.57 -6.75
N LYS A 110 -11.76 35.05 -6.39
CA LYS A 110 -12.37 34.81 -5.07
C LYS A 110 -12.62 33.32 -4.76
N GLN A 111 -12.79 32.49 -5.79
CA GLN A 111 -13.02 31.04 -5.63
C GLN A 111 -11.73 30.22 -5.69
N LEU A 112 -10.71 30.69 -6.41
CA LEU A 112 -9.42 30.00 -6.50
C LEU A 112 -8.59 30.11 -5.22
N GLN A 113 -8.70 31.22 -4.50
CA GLN A 113 -7.86 31.50 -3.35
C GLN A 113 -8.47 31.04 -2.01
N PRO A 114 -7.63 30.85 -0.97
CA PRO A 114 -8.11 30.57 0.38
C PRO A 114 -9.09 31.62 0.89
N PRO A 115 -10.13 31.23 1.67
CA PRO A 115 -10.41 29.88 2.15
C PRO A 115 -11.19 28.99 1.15
N SER A 116 -11.62 29.54 0.00
CA SER A 116 -12.50 28.86 -0.96
C SER A 116 -11.77 27.83 -1.84
N GLY A 117 -10.52 28.11 -2.18
CA GLY A 117 -9.68 27.27 -3.04
C GLY A 117 -8.23 27.21 -2.57
N LYS A 118 -7.38 26.56 -3.37
CA LYS A 118 -5.96 26.30 -3.08
C LYS A 118 -4.98 27.04 -4.01
N THR A 119 -5.46 27.58 -5.12
CA THR A 119 -4.63 28.14 -6.20
C THR A 119 -4.31 29.61 -5.93
N GLN A 120 -3.02 29.93 -5.93
CA GLN A 120 -2.53 31.29 -5.73
C GLN A 120 -2.60 32.09 -7.04
N VAL A 121 -3.32 33.22 -7.04
CA VAL A 121 -3.42 34.06 -8.24
C VAL A 121 -2.50 35.27 -8.15
N TYR A 122 -1.73 35.51 -9.21
CA TYR A 122 -0.84 36.65 -9.38
C TYR A 122 -1.31 37.53 -10.53
N GLY A 123 -1.35 38.85 -10.32
CA GLY A 123 -1.69 39.82 -11.36
C GLY A 123 -0.45 40.29 -12.13
N TYR A 124 -0.51 40.35 -13.45
CA TYR A 124 0.61 40.80 -14.28
C TYR A 124 0.82 42.32 -14.23
N VAL A 125 2.07 42.74 -14.12
CA VAL A 125 2.54 44.13 -14.31
C VAL A 125 3.92 44.10 -15.00
N SER A 126 4.05 44.85 -16.09
CA SER A 126 5.36 45.07 -16.75
C SER A 126 6.13 46.19 -16.06
N ILE A 127 7.41 45.96 -15.76
CA ILE A 127 8.30 46.94 -15.11
C ILE A 127 9.52 47.33 -15.96
N GLY A 128 9.51 46.94 -17.24
CA GLY A 128 10.51 47.26 -18.24
C GLY A 128 10.01 48.22 -19.33
N GLY A 129 10.76 48.31 -20.42
CA GLY A 129 10.64 49.38 -21.42
C GLY A 129 10.44 48.97 -22.87
N GLU A 130 10.15 47.69 -23.20
CA GLU A 130 10.16 47.25 -24.60
C GLU A 130 8.84 46.76 -25.18
N ASN A 131 8.15 45.77 -24.57
CA ASN A 131 7.24 44.93 -25.35
C ASN A 131 5.80 44.86 -24.82
N THR A 132 5.60 45.03 -23.52
CA THR A 132 4.31 44.75 -22.85
C THR A 132 3.67 45.98 -22.22
N ALA A 133 4.32 47.13 -22.36
CA ALA A 133 3.80 48.38 -21.87
C ALA A 133 2.65 48.91 -22.74
N ARG A 134 1.89 49.87 -22.20
CA ARG A 134 0.70 50.49 -22.78
C ARG A 134 0.85 50.74 -24.28
N GLN A 135 0.01 50.14 -25.11
CA GLN A 135 0.02 50.38 -26.56
C GLN A 135 -0.74 51.67 -26.92
N CYS A 136 0.01 52.72 -27.24
CA CYS A 136 -0.50 54.00 -27.74
C CYS A 136 -0.47 54.02 -29.27
N ASN A 137 -1.61 53.86 -29.95
CA ASN A 137 -1.66 53.83 -31.43
C ASN A 137 -0.70 52.81 -32.08
N GLY A 138 -0.58 51.62 -31.47
CA GLY A 138 0.34 50.57 -31.91
C GLY A 138 1.80 50.80 -31.48
N ILE A 139 2.06 51.80 -30.64
CA ILE A 139 3.38 52.12 -30.10
C ILE A 139 3.44 51.66 -28.64
N PRO A 140 4.32 50.73 -28.26
CA PRO A 140 4.59 50.43 -26.86
C PRO A 140 5.13 51.67 -26.14
N VAL A 141 4.53 52.03 -25.01
CA VAL A 141 5.00 53.14 -24.17
C VAL A 141 5.25 52.61 -22.76
N PRO A 142 6.50 52.64 -22.25
CA PRO A 142 6.84 52.18 -20.91
C PRO A 142 5.94 52.78 -19.84
N LEU A 143 5.60 51.98 -18.84
CA LEU A 143 4.85 52.49 -17.69
C LEU A 143 5.77 53.37 -16.83
N THR A 144 5.21 54.45 -16.29
CA THR A 144 5.83 55.17 -15.18
C THR A 144 5.69 54.36 -13.90
N VAL A 145 6.54 54.65 -12.90
CA VAL A 145 6.46 54.01 -11.58
C VAL A 145 5.08 54.21 -10.94
N ASP A 146 4.46 55.39 -11.10
CA ASP A 146 3.13 55.65 -10.56
C ASP A 146 2.05 54.81 -11.26
N GLU A 147 2.11 54.66 -12.60
CA GLU A 147 1.19 53.78 -13.33
C GLU A 147 1.37 52.30 -12.96
N MET A 148 2.60 51.85 -12.67
CA MET A 148 2.85 50.50 -12.15
C MET A 148 2.16 50.32 -10.78
N LYS A 149 2.29 51.31 -9.88
CA LYS A 149 1.64 51.31 -8.56
C LYS A 149 0.12 51.30 -8.65
N GLU A 150 -0.47 52.05 -9.58
CA GLU A 150 -1.91 52.05 -9.84
C GLU A 150 -2.41 50.66 -10.29
N ARG A 151 -1.67 49.97 -11.17
CA ARG A 151 -2.00 48.61 -11.59
C ARG A 151 -1.90 47.60 -10.44
N ILE A 152 -0.89 47.75 -9.57
CA ILE A 152 -0.75 46.94 -8.36
C ILE A 152 -1.96 47.13 -7.45
N ASP A 153 -2.41 48.37 -7.26
CA ASP A 153 -3.61 48.67 -6.47
C ASP A 153 -4.88 48.06 -7.09
N ALA A 154 -5.04 48.12 -8.42
CA ALA A 154 -6.16 47.51 -9.11
C ALA A 154 -6.19 45.98 -8.92
N TRP A 155 -5.05 45.31 -9.06
CA TRP A 155 -4.93 43.88 -8.80
C TRP A 155 -5.18 43.53 -7.33
N ALA A 156 -4.64 44.31 -6.39
CA ALA A 156 -4.88 44.14 -4.96
C ALA A 156 -6.38 44.20 -4.63
N ASN A 157 -7.11 45.14 -5.25
CA ASN A 157 -8.56 45.28 -5.08
C ASN A 157 -9.36 44.10 -5.67
N MET A 158 -8.80 43.37 -6.64
CA MET A 158 -9.40 42.10 -7.11
C MET A 158 -9.13 40.92 -6.19
N GLY A 159 -8.20 41.07 -5.23
CA GLY A 159 -7.86 40.06 -4.23
C GLY A 159 -6.82 39.05 -4.69
N VAL A 160 -5.85 39.43 -5.52
CA VAL A 160 -4.69 38.57 -5.85
C VAL A 160 -3.81 38.34 -4.60
N VAL A 161 -3.00 37.26 -4.58
CA VAL A 161 -2.00 37.06 -3.50
C VAL A 161 -0.67 37.76 -3.77
N GLY A 162 -0.44 38.16 -5.02
CA GLY A 162 0.84 38.67 -5.47
C GLY A 162 0.79 39.32 -6.84
N ILE A 163 1.92 39.88 -7.24
CA ILE A 163 2.10 40.57 -8.52
C ILE A 163 3.22 39.88 -9.28
N PHE A 164 2.93 39.49 -10.52
CA PHE A 164 3.92 39.03 -11.47
C PHE A 164 4.56 40.24 -12.16
N LEU A 165 5.86 40.44 -11.93
CA LEU A 165 6.66 41.56 -12.43
C LEU A 165 7.47 41.09 -13.65
N ASP A 166 7.02 41.47 -14.83
CA ASP A 166 7.66 41.08 -16.09
C ASP A 166 8.64 42.15 -16.61
N GLU A 167 9.47 41.77 -17.57
CA GLU A 167 10.53 42.62 -18.14
C GLU A 167 11.48 43.18 -17.06
N ALA A 168 11.75 42.41 -16.00
CA ALA A 168 12.56 42.89 -14.88
C ALA A 168 14.07 42.90 -15.16
N GLU A 169 14.52 42.38 -16.30
CA GLU A 169 15.95 42.35 -16.61
C GLU A 169 16.51 43.72 -16.97
N TYR A 170 17.82 43.88 -16.83
CA TYR A 170 18.48 45.11 -17.27
C TYR A 170 18.40 45.28 -18.79
N GLY A 171 18.35 44.19 -19.55
CA GLY A 171 18.14 44.21 -21.00
C GLY A 171 16.84 44.90 -21.44
N PHE A 172 15.84 45.00 -20.56
CA PHE A 172 14.57 45.69 -20.81
C PHE A 172 14.52 47.10 -20.19
N GLY A 173 15.63 47.61 -19.65
CA GLY A 173 15.67 48.93 -19.02
C GLY A 173 15.19 48.97 -17.57
N SER A 174 14.87 47.82 -16.96
CA SER A 174 14.39 47.77 -15.58
C SER A 174 15.55 47.92 -14.59
N THR A 175 15.82 49.16 -14.17
CA THR A 175 16.92 49.45 -13.22
C THR A 175 16.67 48.84 -11.83
N ARG A 176 17.74 48.61 -11.06
CA ARG A 176 17.65 48.17 -9.65
C ARG A 176 16.79 49.09 -8.80
N THR A 177 16.80 50.39 -9.07
CA THR A 177 15.96 51.37 -8.38
C THR A 177 14.48 51.08 -8.62
N VAL A 178 14.08 50.89 -9.88
CA VAL A 178 12.70 50.57 -10.25
C VAL A 178 12.28 49.23 -9.67
N GLN A 179 13.09 48.17 -9.87
CA GLN A 179 12.82 46.86 -9.30
C GLN A 179 12.57 46.92 -7.78
N ASN A 180 13.47 47.56 -7.03
CA ASN A 180 13.36 47.65 -5.57
C ASN A 180 12.17 48.51 -5.13
N GLU A 181 11.93 49.64 -5.78
CA GLU A 181 10.79 50.51 -5.45
C GLU A 181 9.45 49.80 -5.67
N ILE A 182 9.33 49.05 -6.77
CA ILE A 182 8.11 48.29 -7.06
C ILE A 182 7.95 47.10 -6.13
N VAL A 183 9.01 46.34 -5.83
CA VAL A 183 8.96 45.24 -4.85
C VAL A 183 8.56 45.76 -3.46
N ASP A 184 9.17 46.86 -3.00
CA ASP A 184 8.81 47.49 -1.72
C ASP A 184 7.33 47.93 -1.73
N TYR A 185 6.81 48.43 -2.85
CA TYR A 185 5.39 48.79 -2.99
C TYR A 185 4.47 47.56 -2.96
N VAL A 186 4.81 46.48 -3.67
CA VAL A 186 4.07 45.20 -3.64
C VAL A 186 3.96 44.70 -2.19
N HIS A 187 5.08 44.67 -1.46
CA HIS A 187 5.10 44.25 -0.05
C HIS A 187 4.29 45.19 0.85
N SER A 188 4.25 46.50 0.56
CA SER A 188 3.43 47.46 1.31
C SER A 188 1.92 47.16 1.23
N LYS A 189 1.49 46.44 0.19
CA LYS A 189 0.11 45.95 0.01
C LYS A 189 -0.12 44.57 0.61
N SER A 190 0.85 44.03 1.35
CA SER A 190 0.84 42.64 1.86
C SER A 190 0.73 41.58 0.75
N LEU A 191 1.22 41.92 -0.45
CA LEU A 191 1.28 41.03 -1.59
C LEU A 191 2.69 40.44 -1.74
N LYS A 192 2.80 39.32 -2.45
CA LYS A 192 4.07 38.69 -2.83
C LYS A 192 4.57 39.23 -4.17
N ALA A 193 5.89 39.40 -4.31
CA ALA A 193 6.50 39.67 -5.61
C ALA A 193 6.79 38.35 -6.33
N PHE A 194 6.43 38.26 -7.61
CA PHE A 194 6.79 37.15 -8.49
C PHE A 194 7.50 37.73 -9.71
N ILE A 195 8.83 37.76 -9.72
CA ILE A 195 9.62 38.53 -10.69
C ILE A 195 10.21 37.64 -11.79
N ASN A 196 10.11 38.07 -13.04
CA ASN A 196 10.61 37.34 -14.21
C ASN A 196 11.97 37.84 -14.69
N GLY A 197 12.86 36.92 -15.06
CA GLY A 197 14.05 37.27 -15.83
C GLY A 197 14.86 36.05 -16.29
N TYR A 198 15.45 36.17 -17.46
CA TYR A 198 16.41 35.23 -18.05
C TYR A 198 17.72 35.10 -17.24
N ASN A 199 18.37 36.19 -16.84
CA ASN A 199 19.63 36.23 -16.12
C ASN A 199 19.41 36.48 -14.62
N PRO A 200 19.73 35.50 -13.74
CA PRO A 200 19.57 35.67 -12.29
C PRO A 200 20.34 36.87 -11.71
N ASP A 201 21.47 37.27 -12.30
CA ASP A 201 22.27 38.39 -11.79
C ASP A 201 21.61 39.75 -12.02
N ASP A 202 20.77 39.89 -13.04
CA ASP A 202 20.04 41.13 -13.30
C ASP A 202 18.97 41.36 -12.21
N VAL A 203 18.45 40.26 -11.66
CA VAL A 203 17.43 40.28 -10.60
C VAL A 203 18.06 40.27 -9.21
N PHE A 204 19.16 39.55 -8.96
CA PHE A 204 19.71 39.37 -7.61
C PHE A 204 21.12 39.91 -7.38
N GLY A 205 21.87 40.14 -8.46
CA GLY A 205 23.26 40.55 -8.43
C GLY A 205 23.45 41.94 -7.82
N THR A 206 24.60 42.11 -7.16
CA THR A 206 25.02 43.36 -6.50
C THR A 206 26.15 44.06 -7.26
N ASP A 207 26.45 43.61 -8.47
CA ASP A 207 27.52 44.20 -9.28
C ASP A 207 27.18 45.64 -9.64
N ILE A 208 28.21 46.48 -9.68
CA ILE A 208 28.07 47.87 -10.10
C ILE A 208 27.96 47.89 -11.62
N ILE A 209 26.76 48.21 -12.12
CA ILE A 209 26.46 48.24 -13.56
C ILE A 209 26.06 49.66 -13.93
N ASN A 210 27.00 50.37 -14.56
CA ASN A 210 26.89 51.80 -14.83
C ASN A 210 26.23 52.14 -16.17
N GLU A 211 26.36 51.28 -17.18
CA GLU A 211 25.77 51.53 -18.49
C GLU A 211 25.54 50.20 -19.20
N ILE A 212 24.28 49.91 -19.47
CA ILE A 212 23.89 48.88 -20.43
C ILE A 212 23.17 49.62 -21.56
N SER A 213 23.61 49.36 -22.78
CA SER A 213 22.85 49.71 -23.96
C SER A 213 21.66 48.76 -24.04
N TYR A 214 20.46 49.30 -23.91
CA TYR A 214 19.23 48.55 -24.07
C TYR A 214 18.41 49.19 -25.18
N THR A 215 17.63 48.36 -25.85
CA THR A 215 16.64 48.83 -26.81
C THR A 215 15.43 49.31 -26.00
N THR A 216 14.88 50.47 -26.36
CA THR A 216 13.62 50.99 -25.81
C THR A 216 12.58 50.91 -26.91
N GLY A 217 11.39 50.39 -26.58
CA GLY A 217 10.27 50.27 -27.51
C GLY A 217 9.90 51.62 -28.13
N TYR A 218 10.32 51.83 -29.40
CA TYR A 218 9.72 52.66 -30.45
C TYR A 218 10.60 52.65 -31.73
N TYR A 219 11.90 52.41 -31.57
CA TYR A 219 12.79 52.06 -32.67
C TYR A 219 13.68 50.92 -32.18
N ALA A 220 13.61 49.75 -32.81
CA ALA A 220 14.59 48.66 -32.63
C ALA A 220 16.04 49.05 -33.01
N ASN A 221 16.37 50.36 -33.03
CA ASN A 221 17.60 50.99 -33.49
C ASN A 221 17.98 52.26 -32.68
N THR A 222 17.26 52.63 -31.61
CA THR A 222 17.70 53.71 -30.70
C THR A 222 18.20 53.08 -29.42
N LEU A 223 19.53 53.02 -29.30
CA LEU A 223 20.18 52.60 -28.07
C LEU A 223 19.97 53.69 -27.02
N SER A 224 19.22 53.35 -25.98
CA SER A 224 19.16 54.15 -24.76
C SER A 224 20.19 53.62 -23.78
N SER A 225 20.78 54.49 -22.99
CA SER A 225 21.72 54.09 -21.94
C SER A 225 21.23 54.59 -20.59
N VAL A 226 21.18 53.67 -19.63
CA VAL A 226 20.74 53.93 -18.26
C VAL A 226 21.66 53.21 -17.29
N GLN A 227 21.87 53.80 -16.12
CA GLN A 227 22.59 53.16 -15.05
C GLN A 227 21.69 52.12 -14.37
N MET A 228 22.08 50.85 -14.45
CA MET A 228 21.22 49.74 -14.03
C MET A 228 21.33 49.48 -12.53
N ASN A 229 22.56 49.43 -12.00
CA ASN A 229 22.82 49.28 -10.57
C ASN A 229 24.09 50.06 -10.15
N PRO A 230 24.12 51.39 -10.29
CA PRO A 230 25.34 52.17 -10.11
C PRO A 230 25.88 52.17 -8.67
N GLN A 231 25.07 51.79 -7.68
CA GLN A 231 25.50 51.68 -6.27
C GLN A 231 25.65 50.23 -5.78
N GLY A 232 25.48 49.22 -6.64
CA GLY A 232 25.60 47.81 -6.25
C GLY A 232 24.59 47.38 -5.17
N VAL A 233 23.38 47.92 -5.23
CA VAL A 233 22.33 47.69 -4.23
C VAL A 233 21.76 46.28 -4.39
N ALA A 234 21.51 45.62 -3.27
CA ALA A 234 20.87 44.30 -3.23
C ALA A 234 19.39 44.37 -3.62
N PRO A 235 18.81 43.27 -4.13
CA PRO A 235 17.38 43.15 -4.35
C PRO A 235 16.58 43.25 -3.04
N ARG A 236 15.30 43.61 -3.16
CA ARG A 236 14.31 43.60 -2.07
C ARG A 236 13.50 42.30 -1.96
N LEU A 237 13.92 41.23 -2.63
CA LEU A 237 13.24 39.94 -2.62
C LEU A 237 13.58 39.12 -1.37
N GLY A 238 12.61 38.34 -0.87
CA GLY A 238 12.76 37.47 0.28
C GLY A 238 12.03 36.13 0.15
N ALA A 239 11.84 35.44 1.28
CA ALA A 239 11.36 34.06 1.32
C ALA A 239 9.89 33.84 0.93
N MET A 240 9.10 34.92 0.84
CA MET A 240 7.71 34.86 0.38
C MET A 240 7.57 35.10 -1.13
N ASP A 241 8.64 35.58 -1.77
CA ASP A 241 8.65 35.95 -3.17
C ASP A 241 9.08 34.79 -4.05
N ILE A 242 8.79 34.92 -5.35
CA ILE A 242 9.13 33.94 -6.38
C ILE A 242 9.96 34.63 -7.46
N TYR A 243 11.00 33.98 -7.93
CA TYR A 243 11.72 34.35 -9.15
C TYR A 243 11.43 33.33 -10.24
N LEU A 244 10.96 33.80 -11.40
CA LEU A 244 10.80 32.98 -12.60
C LEU A 244 12.09 33.03 -13.42
N LEU A 245 12.75 31.88 -13.53
CA LEU A 245 13.82 31.64 -14.47
C LEU A 245 13.19 31.21 -15.81
N GLU A 246 12.95 32.17 -16.68
CA GLU A 246 12.35 31.93 -18.00
C GLU A 246 13.30 31.21 -18.95
N HIS A 247 12.76 30.65 -20.04
CA HIS A 247 13.58 30.04 -21.08
C HIS A 247 14.51 28.93 -20.51
N TYR A 248 13.97 28.14 -19.58
CA TYR A 248 14.68 27.07 -18.88
C TYR A 248 14.73 25.82 -19.75
N GLN A 249 15.92 25.25 -19.95
CA GLN A 249 16.22 24.11 -20.86
C GLN A 249 15.86 24.25 -22.34
N VAL A 250 14.84 25.02 -22.73
CA VAL A 250 14.41 25.18 -24.12
C VAL A 250 14.18 26.64 -24.44
N ILE A 251 14.73 27.07 -25.58
CA ILE A 251 14.59 28.41 -26.15
C ILE A 251 14.31 28.25 -27.62
N ASN A 252 13.27 28.91 -28.13
CA ASN A 252 12.86 28.83 -29.53
C ASN A 252 12.74 27.38 -30.03
N GLY A 253 12.17 26.51 -29.18
CA GLY A 253 11.99 25.08 -29.50
C GLY A 253 13.31 24.28 -29.59
N SER A 254 14.44 24.82 -29.18
CA SER A 254 15.73 24.13 -29.16
C SER A 254 16.25 23.97 -27.75
N PHE A 255 16.91 22.85 -27.45
CA PHE A 255 17.58 22.66 -26.17
C PHE A 255 18.69 23.70 -25.97
N VAL A 256 18.76 24.25 -24.77
CA VAL A 256 19.80 25.19 -24.37
C VAL A 256 21.11 24.45 -24.20
N GLU A 257 22.21 25.10 -24.59
CA GLU A 257 23.55 24.55 -24.39
C GLU A 257 23.78 24.23 -22.90
N PRO A 258 24.34 23.05 -22.57
CA PRO A 258 24.37 22.58 -21.19
C PRO A 258 24.99 23.57 -20.20
N GLN A 259 26.12 24.20 -20.55
CA GLN A 259 26.80 25.12 -19.65
C GLN A 259 25.95 26.35 -19.34
N ILE A 260 25.24 26.92 -20.33
CA ILE A 260 24.37 28.10 -20.13
C ILE A 260 23.30 27.82 -19.08
N TRP A 261 22.57 26.71 -19.17
CA TRP A 261 21.49 26.45 -18.21
C TRP A 261 22.04 26.01 -16.84
N ILE A 262 23.19 25.33 -16.79
CA ILE A 262 23.88 24.97 -15.55
C ILE A 262 24.29 26.24 -14.79
N ASP A 263 24.99 27.17 -15.44
CA ASP A 263 25.45 28.41 -14.82
C ASP A 263 24.27 29.23 -14.26
N ARG A 264 23.16 29.29 -15.01
CA ARG A 264 21.94 29.97 -14.57
C ARG A 264 21.29 29.26 -13.38
N SER A 265 21.27 27.92 -13.38
CA SER A 265 20.69 27.12 -12.29
C SER A 265 21.52 27.22 -11.01
N ASP A 266 22.85 27.17 -11.10
CA ASP A 266 23.74 27.31 -9.94
C ASP A 266 23.59 28.69 -9.30
N LYS A 267 23.49 29.75 -10.12
CA LYS A 267 23.21 31.11 -9.64
C LYS A 267 21.84 31.20 -8.97
N ALA A 268 20.78 30.73 -9.63
CA ALA A 268 19.43 30.73 -9.07
C ALA A 268 19.35 29.94 -7.75
N HIS A 269 20.02 28.79 -7.67
CA HIS A 269 20.12 27.99 -6.45
C HIS A 269 20.87 28.71 -5.33
N THR A 270 21.97 29.38 -5.67
CA THR A 270 22.72 30.21 -4.72
C THR A 270 21.87 31.36 -4.19
N TYR A 271 21.11 32.04 -5.05
CA TYR A 271 20.22 33.12 -4.64
C TYR A 271 19.02 32.63 -3.83
N LYS A 272 18.45 31.47 -4.16
CA LYS A 272 17.45 30.77 -3.32
C LYS A 272 17.98 30.55 -1.91
N GLN A 273 19.20 30.03 -1.77
CA GLN A 273 19.81 29.81 -0.45
C GLN A 273 20.08 31.12 0.29
N LYS A 274 20.49 32.18 -0.42
CA LYS A 274 20.86 33.47 0.16
C LYS A 274 19.64 34.27 0.64
N TYR A 275 18.59 34.36 -0.17
CA TYR A 275 17.42 35.22 0.09
C TYR A 275 16.18 34.45 0.55
N GLY A 276 16.19 33.12 0.44
CA GLY A 276 15.02 32.26 0.70
C GLY A 276 13.97 32.31 -0.42
N THR A 277 14.15 33.16 -1.43
CA THR A 277 13.22 33.35 -2.56
C THR A 277 12.96 32.02 -3.26
N GLN A 278 11.70 31.75 -3.55
CA GLN A 278 11.28 30.56 -4.29
C GLN A 278 11.68 30.71 -5.75
N ILE A 279 12.01 29.61 -6.41
CA ILE A 279 12.43 29.57 -7.80
C ILE A 279 11.37 28.82 -8.59
N ALA A 280 10.82 29.49 -9.60
CA ALA A 280 10.01 28.89 -10.63
C ALA A 280 10.85 28.80 -11.91
N THR A 281 10.66 27.75 -12.68
CA THR A 281 11.23 27.60 -14.02
C THR A 281 10.10 27.56 -15.05
N ILE A 282 10.35 28.10 -16.24
CA ILE A 282 9.42 27.95 -17.35
C ILE A 282 10.16 27.68 -18.64
N THR A 283 9.58 26.78 -19.42
CA THR A 283 10.10 26.36 -20.72
C THR A 283 9.06 26.66 -21.77
N THR A 284 9.45 27.34 -22.86
CA THR A 284 8.55 27.70 -23.95
C THR A 284 9.06 27.07 -25.25
N GLN A 285 8.14 26.58 -26.08
CA GLN A 285 8.47 26.15 -27.44
C GLN A 285 8.81 27.36 -28.33
N ALA A 286 9.06 27.13 -29.63
CA ALA A 286 9.20 28.23 -30.57
C ALA A 286 7.89 29.02 -30.70
N ASP A 287 8.00 30.33 -30.92
CA ASP A 287 6.86 31.17 -31.29
C ASP A 287 6.30 30.75 -32.65
N VAL A 288 5.42 29.76 -32.62
CA VAL A 288 4.60 29.35 -33.75
C VAL A 288 3.21 29.91 -33.51
N PHE A 289 2.59 30.46 -34.55
CA PHE A 289 1.18 30.81 -34.53
C PHE A 289 0.37 29.57 -34.97
N PRO A 290 -0.19 28.78 -34.04
CA PRO A 290 -1.01 27.63 -34.40
C PRO A 290 -2.27 28.09 -35.14
N ASN A 291 -2.90 27.20 -35.90
CA ASN A 291 -4.27 27.45 -36.35
C ASN A 291 -5.26 27.08 -35.21
N LYS A 292 -6.47 27.66 -35.20
CA LYS A 292 -7.45 27.44 -34.11
C LYS A 292 -7.86 25.97 -33.90
N THR A 293 -7.67 25.13 -34.91
CA THR A 293 -8.05 23.71 -34.89
C THR A 293 -6.98 22.83 -34.27
N ASP A 294 -5.78 23.36 -34.00
CA ASP A 294 -4.64 22.55 -33.59
C ASP A 294 -3.75 23.26 -32.55
N CYS A 295 -4.37 23.60 -31.42
CA CYS A 295 -3.67 24.19 -30.27
C CYS A 295 -2.84 23.16 -29.48
N THR A 296 -2.90 21.88 -29.85
CA THR A 296 -2.22 20.78 -29.13
C THR A 296 -0.85 20.42 -29.69
N LEU A 297 -0.53 20.81 -30.93
CA LEU A 297 0.73 20.44 -31.60
C LEU A 297 1.99 21.16 -31.09
N LEU A 298 1.86 22.06 -30.11
CA LEU A 298 2.97 22.89 -29.62
C LEU A 298 3.57 22.40 -28.29
N PHE A 299 3.09 21.27 -27.79
CA PHE A 299 3.64 20.60 -26.63
C PHE A 299 4.60 19.47 -27.04
N GLU A 300 5.80 19.46 -26.47
CA GLU A 300 6.80 18.41 -26.66
C GLU A 300 7.14 17.78 -25.30
N GLU A 301 6.54 16.62 -25.03
CA GLU A 301 6.63 15.94 -23.73
C GLU A 301 8.08 15.66 -23.31
N ASN A 302 8.95 15.25 -24.24
CA ASN A 302 10.36 15.00 -23.95
C ASN A 302 11.11 16.27 -23.48
N LYS A 303 10.79 17.43 -24.04
CA LYS A 303 11.36 18.73 -23.64
C LYS A 303 10.82 19.18 -22.30
N PHE A 304 9.52 19.02 -22.11
CA PHE A 304 8.84 19.28 -20.85
C PHE A 304 9.46 18.44 -19.72
N ASP A 305 9.60 17.13 -19.93
CA ASP A 305 10.18 16.19 -18.97
C ASP A 305 11.63 16.54 -18.65
N TYR A 306 12.44 16.87 -19.65
CA TYR A 306 13.83 17.27 -19.42
C TYR A 306 13.95 18.54 -18.56
N ALA A 307 13.10 19.54 -18.83
CA ALA A 307 12.99 20.73 -18.00
C ALA A 307 12.47 20.44 -16.59
N TRP A 308 11.50 19.53 -16.47
CA TRP A 308 10.97 19.12 -15.18
C TRP A 308 12.03 18.39 -14.33
N TRP A 309 12.79 17.47 -14.92
CA TRP A 309 13.85 16.72 -14.24
C TRP A 309 14.99 17.60 -13.75
N SER A 310 15.40 18.57 -14.56
CA SER A 310 16.42 19.55 -14.15
C SER A 310 15.90 20.51 -13.07
N THR A 311 14.63 20.92 -13.14
CA THR A 311 13.99 21.70 -12.06
C THR A 311 13.97 20.92 -10.73
N LEU A 312 13.60 19.63 -10.80
CA LEU A 312 13.62 18.72 -9.66
C LEU A 312 15.03 18.53 -9.10
N LEU A 313 16.04 18.31 -9.96
CA LEU A 313 17.44 18.13 -9.57
C LEU A 313 17.93 19.27 -8.67
N TYR A 314 17.62 20.52 -9.01
CA TYR A 314 18.01 21.69 -8.22
C TYR A 314 17.12 21.95 -7.00
N GLY A 315 15.97 21.27 -6.90
CA GLY A 315 14.99 21.52 -5.83
C GLY A 315 14.35 22.89 -5.98
N PHE A 316 14.08 23.33 -7.21
CA PHE A 316 13.30 24.52 -7.48
C PHE A 316 11.81 24.25 -7.24
N ASP A 317 11.10 25.27 -6.76
CA ASP A 317 9.80 25.11 -6.11
C ASP A 317 8.66 24.92 -7.11
N PHE A 318 8.79 25.45 -8.32
CA PHE A 318 7.74 25.43 -9.33
C PHE A 318 8.28 25.16 -10.73
N MET A 319 7.42 24.55 -11.56
CA MET A 319 7.67 24.35 -12.98
C MET A 319 6.43 24.67 -13.81
N ALA A 320 6.61 25.49 -14.83
CA ALA A 320 5.59 25.84 -15.81
C ALA A 320 6.02 25.43 -17.23
N TRP A 321 5.00 25.19 -18.07
CA TRP A 321 5.19 25.19 -19.53
C TRP A 321 4.62 26.50 -20.06
N GLY A 322 5.43 27.23 -20.80
CA GLY A 322 5.07 28.47 -21.47
C GLY A 322 4.40 28.15 -22.79
N GLU A 323 3.18 28.63 -22.96
CA GLU A 323 2.49 28.55 -24.24
C GLU A 323 2.95 29.69 -25.16
N PRO A 324 3.13 29.44 -26.47
CA PRO A 324 3.64 30.45 -27.41
C PRO A 324 2.63 31.59 -27.64
N SER A 325 3.08 32.66 -28.29
CA SER A 325 2.32 33.90 -28.55
C SER A 325 0.87 33.72 -29.06
N GLY A 326 0.57 32.62 -29.76
CA GLY A 326 -0.78 32.25 -30.20
C GLY A 326 -1.80 31.96 -29.10
N PHE A 327 -1.40 31.89 -27.83
CA PHE A 327 -2.26 31.63 -26.66
C PHE A 327 -2.64 32.91 -25.87
N SER A 328 -2.15 34.07 -26.30
CA SER A 328 -2.60 35.36 -25.77
C SER A 328 -4.08 35.61 -26.11
N SER A 329 -4.75 36.53 -25.40
CA SER A 329 -6.18 36.87 -25.55
C SER A 329 -6.67 37.14 -26.99
N TRP A 330 -5.76 37.49 -27.91
CA TRP A 330 -6.05 37.76 -29.33
C TRP A 330 -5.51 36.71 -30.29
N GLY A 331 -4.82 35.70 -29.77
CA GLY A 331 -4.26 34.60 -30.54
C GLY A 331 -5.31 33.58 -30.99
N THR A 332 -4.88 32.65 -31.83
CA THR A 332 -5.72 31.55 -32.35
C THR A 332 -6.15 30.56 -31.25
N CYS A 333 -5.34 30.42 -30.21
CA CYS A 333 -5.55 29.54 -29.06
C CYS A 333 -5.81 30.32 -27.77
N SER A 334 -6.36 31.53 -27.89
CA SER A 334 -6.49 32.53 -26.81
C SER A 334 -7.22 32.10 -25.53
N ASN A 335 -7.90 30.96 -25.56
CA ASN A 335 -8.65 30.42 -24.44
C ASN A 335 -8.19 29.01 -24.04
N ALA A 336 -7.12 28.49 -24.62
CA ALA A 336 -6.61 27.16 -24.29
C ALA A 336 -5.60 27.23 -23.15
N LEU A 337 -5.70 26.31 -22.20
CA LEU A 337 -4.71 26.03 -21.17
C LEU A 337 -4.62 24.51 -20.99
N PRO A 338 -3.84 23.81 -21.84
CA PRO A 338 -3.66 22.38 -21.72
C PRO A 338 -2.95 22.03 -20.40
N PHE A 339 -3.45 21.01 -19.70
CA PHE A 339 -2.73 20.45 -18.56
C PHE A 339 -1.72 19.43 -19.04
N HIS A 340 -0.46 19.62 -18.65
CA HIS A 340 0.64 18.74 -19.03
C HIS A 340 1.00 17.85 -17.84
N ALA A 341 0.91 16.53 -18.00
CA ALA A 341 1.23 15.60 -16.91
C ALA A 341 2.71 15.70 -16.53
N ARG A 342 3.01 15.48 -15.24
CA ARG A 342 4.39 15.42 -14.72
C ARG A 342 4.77 13.96 -14.43
N PRO A 343 6.05 13.59 -14.51
CA PRO A 343 6.50 12.29 -14.03
C PRO A 343 6.08 12.03 -12.58
N ASN A 344 5.44 10.89 -12.33
CA ASN A 344 5.09 10.46 -10.98
C ASN A 344 6.18 9.52 -10.44
N LEU A 345 6.97 10.00 -9.48
CA LEU A 345 8.11 9.27 -8.94
C LEU A 345 7.81 8.52 -7.64
N GLY A 346 6.61 8.69 -7.07
CA GLY A 346 6.34 8.28 -5.70
C GLY A 346 7.19 9.06 -4.70
N ASP A 347 7.54 8.43 -3.58
CA ASP A 347 8.34 9.04 -2.52
C ASP A 347 9.84 8.98 -2.84
N ILE A 348 10.37 10.12 -3.28
CA ILE A 348 11.80 10.32 -3.53
C ILE A 348 12.57 10.80 -2.28
N GLY A 349 11.92 10.89 -1.11
CA GLY A 349 12.57 11.22 0.15
C GLY A 349 13.06 12.65 0.27
N GLU A 350 14.17 12.86 0.98
CA GLU A 350 14.80 14.17 1.21
C GLU A 350 16.13 14.32 0.45
N PHE A 351 16.48 15.54 0.01
CA PHE A 351 17.82 15.78 -0.55
C PHE A 351 18.90 15.65 0.52
N ILE A 352 19.90 14.79 0.27
CA ILE A 352 21.04 14.56 1.19
C ILE A 352 22.39 15.00 0.62
N SER A 353 22.39 15.54 -0.60
CA SER A 353 23.56 16.14 -1.23
C SER A 353 23.22 17.44 -1.95
N SER A 354 24.25 18.22 -2.29
CA SER A 354 24.16 19.23 -3.35
C SER A 354 24.02 18.55 -4.71
N VAL A 355 23.69 19.34 -5.74
CA VAL A 355 23.83 18.92 -7.14
C VAL A 355 25.30 18.58 -7.40
N MET A 356 25.55 17.48 -8.09
CA MET A 356 26.87 17.04 -8.51
C MET A 356 26.93 17.03 -10.03
N HIS A 357 27.93 17.73 -10.56
CA HIS A 357 28.17 17.82 -12.00
C HIS A 357 29.18 16.75 -12.43
N PRO A 358 29.08 16.24 -13.66
CA PRO A 358 30.04 15.28 -14.18
C PRO A 358 31.44 15.89 -14.26
N LEU A 359 32.47 15.03 -14.20
CA LEU A 359 33.83 15.44 -14.50
C LEU A 359 33.93 15.96 -15.95
N PRO A 360 34.88 16.86 -16.24
CA PRO A 360 35.15 17.28 -17.61
C PRO A 360 35.35 16.05 -18.53
N ASN A 361 34.59 16.01 -19.64
CA ASN A 361 34.58 14.93 -20.63
C ASN A 361 33.93 13.59 -20.20
N ALA A 362 33.19 13.53 -19.09
CA ALA A 362 32.41 12.32 -18.77
C ALA A 362 31.39 12.01 -19.89
N GLN A 363 31.19 10.71 -20.17
CA GLN A 363 30.24 10.23 -21.17
C GLN A 363 29.48 9.03 -20.60
N PRO A 364 28.15 9.12 -20.39
CA PRO A 364 27.33 10.33 -20.57
C PRO A 364 27.62 11.44 -19.53
N PRO A 365 27.39 12.72 -19.87
CA PRO A 365 27.49 13.85 -18.95
C PRO A 365 26.27 13.90 -18.01
N ILE A 366 26.27 13.01 -17.00
CA ILE A 366 25.19 12.90 -16.02
C ILE A 366 25.44 13.85 -14.84
N HIS A 367 24.46 14.72 -14.60
CA HIS A 367 24.32 15.49 -13.37
C HIS A 367 23.42 14.73 -12.42
N TYR A 368 23.75 14.69 -11.13
CA TYR A 368 22.96 13.90 -10.19
C TYR A 368 22.87 14.52 -8.81
N ARG A 369 21.86 14.08 -8.06
CA ARG A 369 21.66 14.48 -6.67
C ARG A 369 21.09 13.31 -5.88
N ASN A 370 21.71 13.05 -4.73
CA ASN A 370 21.29 11.97 -3.85
C ASN A 370 20.11 12.41 -2.99
N THR A 371 19.21 11.47 -2.79
CA THR A 371 18.08 11.56 -1.89
C THR A 371 18.13 10.42 -0.87
N THR A 372 17.29 10.47 0.17
CA THR A 372 17.20 9.37 1.14
C THR A 372 16.67 8.07 0.55
N THR A 373 15.97 8.09 -0.59
CA THR A 373 15.37 6.90 -1.21
C THR A 373 15.93 6.56 -2.58
N GLY A 374 16.94 7.28 -3.08
CA GLY A 374 17.53 7.05 -4.39
C GLY A 374 18.35 8.20 -4.95
N VAL A 375 18.54 8.23 -6.27
CA VAL A 375 19.35 9.22 -6.98
C VAL A 375 18.53 9.82 -8.12
N ILE A 376 18.48 11.15 -8.20
CA ILE A 376 17.97 11.88 -9.37
C ILE A 376 19.13 12.08 -10.33
N GLU A 377 18.94 11.78 -11.60
CA GLU A 377 19.95 11.88 -12.66
C GLU A 377 19.38 12.66 -13.86
N VAL A 378 20.18 13.55 -14.44
CA VAL A 378 19.89 14.31 -15.66
C VAL A 378 21.04 14.13 -16.64
N ASP A 379 20.75 13.55 -17.81
CA ASP A 379 21.69 13.37 -18.91
C ASP A 379 21.51 14.49 -19.93
N THR A 380 22.51 15.38 -20.00
CA THR A 380 22.49 16.54 -20.92
C THR A 380 22.77 16.18 -22.38
N SER A 381 23.33 15.00 -22.65
CA SER A 381 23.54 14.53 -24.02
C SER A 381 22.28 13.93 -24.62
N ALA A 382 21.55 13.15 -23.81
CA ALA A 382 20.31 12.50 -24.21
C ALA A 382 19.08 13.41 -24.01
N HIS A 383 19.20 14.50 -23.24
CA HIS A 383 18.09 15.34 -22.79
C HIS A 383 17.03 14.52 -22.05
N THR A 384 17.47 13.72 -21.10
CA THR A 384 16.58 12.86 -20.29
C THR A 384 16.90 13.02 -18.81
N GLY A 385 15.94 12.67 -17.97
CA GLY A 385 16.19 12.49 -16.55
C GLY A 385 15.52 11.22 -16.03
N ARG A 386 15.97 10.75 -14.88
CA ARG A 386 15.41 9.59 -14.20
C ARG A 386 15.62 9.67 -12.70
N PHE A 387 14.84 8.89 -11.97
CA PHE A 387 15.06 8.57 -10.58
C PHE A 387 15.41 7.09 -10.45
N SER A 388 16.53 6.82 -9.80
CA SER A 388 17.05 5.48 -9.54
C SER A 388 16.90 5.20 -8.04
N PRO A 389 15.89 4.41 -7.60
CA PRO A 389 15.70 4.10 -6.20
C PRO A 389 16.95 3.46 -5.58
N ALA A 390 17.23 3.79 -4.34
CA ALA A 390 18.28 3.14 -3.56
C ALA A 390 17.88 1.68 -3.38
N THR A 391 18.70 0.76 -3.88
CA THR A 391 18.51 -0.66 -3.60
C THR A 391 18.90 -0.91 -2.15
N SER A 392 17.92 -1.32 -1.33
CA SER A 392 18.24 -1.83 0.00
C SER A 392 19.12 -3.09 -0.18
N PRO A 393 20.17 -3.28 0.63
CA PRO A 393 20.91 -4.54 0.62
C PRO A 393 19.94 -5.70 0.86
N ASN A 394 19.99 -6.75 0.01
CA ASN A 394 19.17 -7.94 0.22
C ASN A 394 19.47 -8.54 1.60
N GLN A 395 18.42 -8.82 2.35
CA GLN A 395 18.49 -9.54 3.61
C GLN A 395 18.15 -11.00 3.37
N ALA A 396 18.93 -11.93 3.94
CA ALA A 396 18.62 -13.35 3.82
C ALA A 396 17.26 -13.67 4.48
N PRO A 397 16.54 -14.70 3.98
CA PRO A 397 15.31 -15.14 4.60
C PRO A 397 15.56 -15.70 6.00
N ILE A 398 14.51 -15.76 6.81
CA ILE A 398 14.50 -16.31 8.17
C ILE A 398 13.83 -17.68 8.10
N ALA A 399 14.63 -18.73 8.34
CA ALA A 399 14.16 -20.11 8.43
C ALA A 399 13.94 -20.51 9.90
N ASN A 400 12.80 -21.12 10.22
CA ASN A 400 12.41 -21.54 11.55
C ASN A 400 12.21 -23.06 11.62
N ASP A 401 12.69 -23.69 12.70
CA ASP A 401 12.64 -25.15 12.85
C ASP A 401 11.21 -25.73 12.78
N ASP A 402 11.11 -26.91 12.17
CA ASP A 402 9.86 -27.65 11.96
C ASP A 402 9.72 -28.86 12.90
N ASN A 403 8.48 -29.30 13.11
CA ASN A 403 8.18 -30.51 13.87
C ASN A 403 7.14 -31.37 13.15
N VAL A 404 7.47 -32.65 12.97
CA VAL A 404 6.57 -33.65 12.38
C VAL A 404 6.57 -34.93 13.23
N THR A 405 5.54 -35.77 13.08
CA THR A 405 5.43 -37.04 13.81
C THR A 405 5.14 -38.17 12.84
N THR A 406 5.82 -39.30 13.02
CA THR A 406 5.52 -40.55 12.28
C THR A 406 5.56 -41.75 13.23
N PHE A 407 5.26 -42.93 12.68
CA PHE A 407 5.39 -44.20 13.38
C PHE A 407 6.67 -44.93 12.98
N GLU A 408 7.17 -45.77 13.88
CA GLU A 408 8.27 -46.69 13.61
C GLU A 408 8.05 -47.45 12.29
N GLY A 409 9.05 -47.43 11.42
CA GLY A 409 9.01 -48.10 10.11
C GLY A 409 8.05 -47.49 9.08
N ARG A 410 7.31 -46.43 9.42
CA ARG A 410 6.35 -45.78 8.52
C ARG A 410 6.95 -44.52 7.90
N PRO A 411 7.10 -44.45 6.57
CA PRO A 411 7.47 -43.21 5.89
C PRO A 411 6.40 -42.12 6.07
N ILE A 412 6.83 -40.86 6.09
CA ILE A 412 5.99 -39.67 6.05
C ILE A 412 6.39 -38.81 4.85
N ILE A 413 5.41 -38.20 4.20
CA ILE A 413 5.61 -37.21 3.14
C ILE A 413 5.44 -35.84 3.78
N ILE A 414 6.41 -34.96 3.56
CA ILE A 414 6.42 -33.57 4.02
C ILE A 414 6.44 -32.69 2.77
N THR A 415 5.50 -31.77 2.65
CA THR A 415 5.43 -30.84 1.51
C THR A 415 6.34 -29.63 1.73
N ALA A 416 6.82 -29.00 0.65
CA ALA A 416 7.55 -27.74 0.76
C ALA A 416 6.71 -26.65 1.43
N LEU A 417 5.39 -26.64 1.22
CA LEU A 417 4.48 -25.69 1.90
C LEU A 417 4.45 -25.90 3.42
N GLU A 418 4.56 -27.14 3.89
CA GLU A 418 4.64 -27.43 5.32
C GLU A 418 5.96 -26.93 5.92
N LEU A 419 7.09 -27.10 5.21
CA LEU A 419 8.40 -26.59 5.63
C LEU A 419 8.46 -25.05 5.65
N LEU A 420 7.80 -24.38 4.70
CA LEU A 420 7.85 -22.92 4.57
C LEU A 420 6.82 -22.19 5.44
N LYS A 421 5.95 -22.91 6.18
CA LYS A 421 4.76 -22.34 6.81
C LYS A 421 5.08 -21.27 7.88
N ASN A 422 6.21 -21.40 8.54
CA ASN A 422 6.72 -20.54 9.60
C ASN A 422 7.93 -19.70 9.15
N ASP A 423 8.33 -19.78 7.89
CA ASP A 423 9.47 -19.05 7.33
C ASP A 423 9.03 -17.70 6.76
N SER A 424 9.95 -16.74 6.71
CA SER A 424 9.65 -15.37 6.25
C SER A 424 10.88 -14.67 5.69
N ASP A 425 10.69 -13.68 4.82
CA ASP A 425 11.76 -12.83 4.32
C ASP A 425 11.61 -11.37 4.82
N PRO A 426 12.65 -10.72 5.37
CA PRO A 426 12.57 -9.34 5.85
C PRO A 426 12.22 -8.30 4.77
N ASP A 427 12.59 -8.58 3.51
CA ASP A 427 12.31 -7.73 2.36
C ASP A 427 11.00 -8.14 1.65
N ASN A 428 10.30 -9.15 2.20
CA ASN A 428 9.04 -9.69 1.70
C ASN A 428 9.16 -10.30 0.28
N ASP A 429 10.33 -10.86 -0.03
CA ASP A 429 10.57 -11.67 -1.23
C ASP A 429 9.93 -13.06 -1.14
N GLY A 430 9.75 -13.72 -2.28
CA GLY A 430 9.35 -15.12 -2.33
C GLY A 430 10.44 -16.04 -1.76
N ILE A 431 10.04 -17.07 -1.01
CA ILE A 431 10.93 -18.08 -0.42
C ILE A 431 10.64 -19.47 -0.97
N ASN A 432 11.69 -20.24 -1.24
CA ASN A 432 11.60 -21.59 -1.78
C ASN A 432 12.58 -22.54 -1.07
N VAL A 433 12.23 -23.83 -0.95
CA VAL A 433 13.15 -24.85 -0.43
C VAL A 433 14.20 -25.17 -1.50
N ALA A 434 15.47 -24.84 -1.23
CA ALA A 434 16.59 -25.06 -2.14
C ALA A 434 17.17 -26.47 -2.01
N THR A 435 17.48 -26.90 -0.79
CA THR A 435 18.07 -28.22 -0.52
C THR A 435 17.52 -28.83 0.75
N VAL A 436 17.47 -30.16 0.79
CA VAL A 436 17.13 -30.95 1.98
C VAL A 436 18.18 -32.05 2.11
N ASP A 437 18.67 -32.28 3.33
CA ASP A 437 19.61 -33.38 3.60
C ASP A 437 19.01 -34.71 3.16
N THR A 438 19.81 -35.60 2.58
CA THR A 438 19.35 -36.94 2.12
C THR A 438 19.37 -37.99 3.23
N THR A 439 20.00 -37.68 4.37
CA THR A 439 20.11 -38.54 5.55
C THR A 439 19.85 -37.72 6.80
N SER A 440 19.15 -38.32 7.75
CA SER A 440 18.88 -37.75 9.07
C SER A 440 19.98 -38.09 10.09
N SER A 441 19.97 -37.39 11.21
CA SER A 441 20.92 -37.50 12.31
C SER A 441 21.01 -38.91 12.91
N ARG A 442 19.93 -39.70 12.85
CA ARG A 442 19.85 -41.08 13.37
C ARG A 442 19.72 -42.12 12.26
N GLY A 443 20.11 -41.77 11.03
CA GLY A 443 20.28 -42.73 9.93
C GLY A 443 19.01 -43.08 9.15
N GLY A 444 17.90 -42.38 9.36
CA GLY A 444 16.76 -42.40 8.44
C GLY A 444 17.10 -41.71 7.11
N THR A 445 16.36 -42.03 6.06
CA THR A 445 16.58 -41.53 4.69
C THR A 445 15.54 -40.50 4.30
N ILE A 446 15.95 -39.44 3.60
CA ILE A 446 15.06 -38.45 3.00
C ILE A 446 15.19 -38.53 1.49
N PHE A 447 14.06 -38.65 0.80
CA PHE A 447 14.00 -38.68 -0.66
C PHE A 447 13.20 -37.48 -1.18
N ASN A 448 13.81 -36.66 -2.03
CA ASN A 448 13.10 -35.60 -2.76
C ASN A 448 12.32 -36.24 -3.91
N ASN A 449 10.99 -36.17 -3.86
CA ASN A 449 10.11 -36.80 -4.84
C ASN A 449 10.05 -36.05 -6.19
N GLY A 450 10.60 -34.83 -6.26
CA GLY A 450 10.63 -34.02 -7.49
C GLY A 450 9.33 -33.25 -7.78
N ASP A 451 8.38 -33.28 -6.86
CA ASP A 451 7.06 -32.64 -6.94
C ASP A 451 6.80 -31.69 -5.74
N ASN A 452 7.87 -31.09 -5.20
CA ASN A 452 7.86 -30.29 -3.96
C ASN A 452 7.43 -31.06 -2.71
N THR A 453 7.65 -32.38 -2.70
CA THR A 453 7.45 -33.21 -1.51
C THR A 453 8.70 -34.03 -1.19
N TYR A 454 8.89 -34.29 0.10
CA TYR A 454 10.05 -34.98 0.67
C TYR A 454 9.58 -36.16 1.50
N THR A 455 10.02 -37.37 1.15
CA THR A 455 9.69 -38.59 1.87
C THR A 455 10.77 -38.89 2.92
N TYR A 456 10.45 -38.73 4.20
CA TYR A 456 11.30 -39.22 5.29
C TYR A 456 10.91 -40.65 5.67
N LYS A 457 11.90 -41.54 5.77
CA LYS A 457 11.75 -42.91 6.26
C LYS A 457 12.66 -43.12 7.48
N PRO A 458 12.09 -43.43 8.67
CA PRO A 458 12.88 -43.79 9.84
C PRO A 458 13.83 -44.96 9.59
N ALA A 459 15.00 -44.95 10.24
CA ALA A 459 15.81 -46.15 10.34
C ALA A 459 15.07 -47.24 11.15
N PRO A 460 15.33 -48.54 10.89
CA PRO A 460 14.69 -49.63 11.64
C PRO A 460 14.94 -49.54 13.15
N ASN A 461 13.94 -49.89 13.95
CA ASN A 461 14.03 -49.95 15.41
C ASN A 461 14.36 -48.63 16.12
N ILE A 462 14.06 -47.48 15.48
CA ILE A 462 14.24 -46.15 16.07
C ILE A 462 12.92 -45.61 16.62
N LEU A 463 12.97 -45.12 17.86
CA LEU A 463 11.91 -44.36 18.54
C LEU A 463 12.47 -43.04 19.08
N GLY A 464 11.58 -42.09 19.34
CA GLY A 464 11.90 -40.74 19.81
C GLY A 464 12.28 -39.79 18.68
N THR A 465 12.96 -38.70 19.02
CA THR A 465 13.29 -37.62 18.06
C THR A 465 14.46 -38.00 17.15
N ASP A 466 14.30 -37.75 15.86
CA ASP A 466 15.34 -37.68 14.82
C ASP A 466 15.30 -36.29 14.17
N SER A 467 16.30 -35.92 13.37
CA SER A 467 16.32 -34.62 12.69
C SER A 467 17.12 -34.60 11.40
N PHE A 468 16.82 -33.64 10.52
CA PHE A 468 17.58 -33.34 9.30
C PHE A 468 17.46 -31.86 8.95
N ASN A 469 18.41 -31.30 8.20
CA ASN A 469 18.37 -29.89 7.82
C ASN A 469 17.71 -29.68 6.44
N TYR A 470 17.16 -28.50 6.25
CA TYR A 470 16.84 -27.95 4.94
C TYR A 470 17.38 -26.52 4.81
N THR A 471 17.54 -26.07 3.56
CA THR A 471 17.94 -24.71 3.22
C THR A 471 16.84 -24.07 2.38
N ILE A 472 16.42 -22.87 2.74
CA ILE A 472 15.54 -22.02 1.93
C ILE A 472 16.37 -20.95 1.23
N VAL A 473 15.87 -20.47 0.09
CA VAL A 473 16.43 -19.32 -0.63
C VAL A 473 15.34 -18.33 -0.99
N ASP A 474 15.70 -17.05 -0.98
CA ASP A 474 14.88 -15.97 -1.53
C ASP A 474 15.04 -15.89 -3.07
N ASP A 475 14.21 -15.05 -3.70
CA ASP A 475 14.26 -14.79 -5.14
C ASP A 475 15.53 -14.04 -5.60
N ARG A 476 16.34 -13.56 -4.64
CA ARG A 476 17.63 -12.89 -4.85
C ARG A 476 18.84 -13.76 -4.46
N ASN A 477 18.61 -15.07 -4.30
CA ASN A 477 19.58 -16.14 -4.02
C ASN A 477 20.37 -16.04 -2.70
N MET A 478 19.87 -15.34 -1.67
CA MET A 478 20.37 -15.53 -0.31
C MET A 478 19.57 -16.63 0.38
N GLY A 479 20.20 -17.33 1.34
CA GLY A 479 19.58 -18.50 1.94
C GLY A 479 19.83 -18.65 3.44
N ALA A 480 18.94 -19.39 4.07
CA ALA A 480 18.96 -19.72 5.49
C ALA A 480 18.65 -21.19 5.71
N LYS A 481 19.03 -21.72 6.88
CA LYS A 481 18.87 -23.12 7.25
C LYS A 481 17.97 -23.27 8.46
N ALA A 482 17.17 -24.33 8.45
CA ALA A 482 16.38 -24.77 9.58
C ALA A 482 16.42 -26.29 9.73
N VAL A 483 16.00 -26.77 10.89
CA VAL A 483 16.00 -28.18 11.28
C VAL A 483 14.58 -28.71 11.31
N VAL A 484 14.35 -29.86 10.68
CA VAL A 484 13.12 -30.63 10.87
C VAL A 484 13.35 -31.64 11.98
N TYR A 485 12.54 -31.59 13.04
CA TYR A 485 12.50 -32.62 14.08
C TYR A 485 11.38 -33.62 13.80
N VAL A 486 11.72 -34.91 13.71
CA VAL A 486 10.77 -36.00 13.49
C VAL A 486 10.60 -36.80 14.77
N ASN A 487 9.42 -36.76 15.37
CA ASN A 487 9.08 -37.60 16.52
C ASN A 487 8.54 -38.97 16.05
N ILE A 488 9.24 -40.06 16.41
CA ILE A 488 8.90 -41.42 15.96
C ILE A 488 8.28 -42.20 17.12
N THR A 489 7.03 -42.64 16.93
CA THR A 489 6.21 -43.31 17.95
C THR A 489 5.76 -44.71 17.52
N HIS A 490 5.15 -45.50 18.42
CA HIS A 490 4.56 -46.79 18.04
C HIS A 490 3.23 -46.61 17.29
N PRO A 491 2.92 -47.44 16.28
CA PRO A 491 1.64 -47.39 15.60
C PRO A 491 0.48 -47.68 16.57
N MET A 492 -0.55 -46.82 16.58
CA MET A 492 -1.81 -47.14 17.27
C MET A 492 -2.56 -48.24 16.50
N LEU A 493 -2.88 -49.36 17.14
CA LEU A 493 -3.74 -50.39 16.54
C LEU A 493 -5.19 -49.89 16.51
N THR A 494 -5.86 -50.02 15.37
CA THR A 494 -7.29 -49.73 15.22
C THR A 494 -8.12 -50.72 16.06
N PRO A 495 -9.18 -50.28 16.78
CA PRO A 495 -10.01 -51.19 17.56
C PRO A 495 -10.63 -52.31 16.69
N ALA A 496 -10.45 -53.57 17.06
CA ALA A 496 -11.02 -54.72 16.35
C ALA A 496 -12.40 -55.07 16.91
N THR A 497 -13.37 -55.36 16.04
CA THR A 497 -14.74 -55.75 16.45
C THR A 497 -15.06 -57.19 16.00
N TYR A 498 -15.52 -58.01 16.95
CA TYR A 498 -15.86 -59.42 16.77
C TYR A 498 -17.37 -59.63 17.00
N PHE A 499 -17.96 -60.59 16.27
CA PHE A 499 -19.38 -60.94 16.34
C PHE A 499 -19.52 -62.44 16.66
N PRO A 500 -20.65 -62.88 17.26
CA PRO A 500 -20.83 -64.28 17.60
C PRO A 500 -20.64 -65.25 16.43
N GLU A 501 -19.88 -66.31 16.67
CA GLU A 501 -19.69 -67.44 15.76
C GLU A 501 -20.76 -68.52 15.97
N THR A 502 -21.17 -68.74 17.22
CA THR A 502 -22.22 -69.71 17.57
C THR A 502 -23.23 -69.15 18.53
N VAL A 503 -24.46 -69.65 18.44
CA VAL A 503 -25.56 -69.35 19.36
C VAL A 503 -26.30 -70.63 19.71
N THR A 504 -26.59 -70.83 20.99
CA THR A 504 -27.34 -71.97 21.50
C THR A 504 -28.48 -71.51 22.40
N VAL A 505 -29.67 -72.08 22.20
CA VAL A 505 -30.85 -71.83 23.04
C VAL A 505 -30.97 -72.96 24.06
N SER A 506 -30.99 -72.61 25.34
CA SER A 506 -31.12 -73.53 26.47
C SER A 506 -32.53 -73.55 27.08
N ALA A 507 -33.30 -72.47 26.92
CA ALA A 507 -34.73 -72.43 27.23
C ALA A 507 -35.48 -71.54 26.23
N GLY A 508 -36.68 -71.97 25.87
CA GLY A 508 -37.46 -71.35 24.79
C GLY A 508 -37.49 -72.22 23.54
N GLU A 509 -38.31 -71.80 22.58
CA GLU A 509 -38.46 -72.47 21.29
C GLU A 509 -38.21 -71.45 20.19
N TYR A 510 -37.31 -71.79 19.28
CA TYR A 510 -37.03 -70.99 18.10
C TYR A 510 -38.29 -70.84 17.24
N GLN A 511 -38.64 -69.62 16.83
CA GLN A 511 -39.83 -69.41 16.01
C GLN A 511 -39.50 -69.26 14.51
N TRP A 512 -38.86 -68.16 14.09
CA TRP A 512 -38.54 -67.83 12.69
C TRP A 512 -37.50 -66.69 12.67
N GLY A 513 -36.61 -66.63 11.66
CA GLY A 513 -35.46 -65.69 11.61
C GLY A 513 -34.12 -66.41 11.49
N THR A 514 -33.00 -65.77 11.85
CA THR A 514 -31.71 -66.42 12.19
C THR A 514 -31.01 -65.65 13.30
N LEU A 515 -30.99 -66.21 14.52
CA LEU A 515 -30.13 -65.79 15.64
C LEU A 515 -28.62 -65.92 15.35
N LYS A 516 -28.23 -66.24 14.10
CA LYS A 516 -26.86 -66.50 13.67
C LYS A 516 -26.10 -65.25 13.22
N SER A 517 -26.76 -64.13 12.92
CA SER A 517 -26.08 -62.94 12.40
C SER A 517 -26.46 -61.68 13.15
N PHE A 518 -25.60 -61.27 14.08
CA PHE A 518 -25.70 -60.00 14.80
C PHE A 518 -25.04 -58.82 14.06
N LYS A 519 -24.78 -58.98 12.77
CA LYS A 519 -24.10 -57.98 11.93
C LYS A 519 -25.04 -56.86 11.46
N GLN A 520 -26.36 -57.08 11.46
CA GLN A 520 -27.38 -56.11 11.05
C GLN A 520 -28.65 -56.34 11.88
N ALA A 521 -29.38 -55.27 12.21
CA ALA A 521 -30.69 -55.37 12.84
C ALA A 521 -31.70 -55.98 11.85
N ASP A 522 -32.44 -57.01 12.26
CA ASP A 522 -33.53 -57.54 11.44
C ASP A 522 -34.80 -56.70 11.62
N LYS A 523 -35.70 -56.76 10.63
CA LYS A 523 -36.98 -56.06 10.67
C LYS A 523 -38.06 -57.03 11.16
N ASP A 524 -38.39 -56.90 12.44
CA ASP A 524 -39.61 -57.41 13.08
C ASP A 524 -39.79 -58.95 13.15
N THR A 525 -38.70 -59.73 13.24
CA THR A 525 -38.76 -61.21 13.33
C THR A 525 -38.43 -61.76 14.72
N TYR A 526 -39.40 -62.35 15.44
CA TYR A 526 -39.18 -62.92 16.79
C TYR A 526 -38.22 -64.12 16.76
N ASP A 527 -37.08 -64.01 17.45
CA ASP A 527 -36.05 -65.06 17.47
C ASP A 527 -36.41 -66.25 18.36
N ILE A 528 -36.93 -66.02 19.57
CA ILE A 528 -37.20 -67.08 20.56
C ILE A 528 -38.54 -66.84 21.27
N LYS A 529 -39.38 -67.86 21.29
CA LYS A 529 -40.57 -67.95 22.16
C LYS A 529 -40.18 -68.45 23.54
N SER A 530 -40.67 -67.82 24.59
CA SER A 530 -40.52 -68.30 25.96
C SER A 530 -41.19 -69.67 26.16
N ARG A 531 -40.58 -70.53 26.98
CA ARG A 531 -41.15 -71.81 27.41
C ARG A 531 -41.38 -71.82 28.91
N GLN A 532 -42.27 -72.68 29.41
CA GLN A 532 -42.42 -72.89 30.85
C GLN A 532 -41.14 -73.49 31.44
N THR A 533 -40.67 -72.90 32.54
CA THR A 533 -39.55 -73.33 33.36
C THR A 533 -39.96 -73.30 34.84
N ALA A 534 -39.08 -73.73 35.75
CA ALA A 534 -39.32 -73.67 37.19
C ALA A 534 -39.52 -72.22 37.70
N ASP A 535 -38.88 -71.24 37.06
CA ASP A 535 -38.88 -69.83 37.47
C ASP A 535 -39.99 -68.99 36.79
N GLY A 536 -40.90 -69.64 36.05
CA GLY A 536 -41.93 -69.00 35.23
C GLY A 536 -41.73 -69.28 33.73
N ARG A 537 -42.14 -68.34 32.87
CA ARG A 537 -41.87 -68.41 31.43
C ARG A 537 -40.47 -67.83 31.16
N SER A 538 -39.63 -68.52 30.40
CA SER A 538 -38.24 -68.07 30.17
C SER A 538 -37.78 -68.28 28.73
N THR A 539 -36.96 -67.33 28.27
CA THR A 539 -36.00 -67.52 27.18
C THR A 539 -34.59 -67.51 27.78
N ASP A 540 -33.72 -68.38 27.29
CA ASP A 540 -32.34 -68.49 27.80
C ASP A 540 -31.44 -68.99 26.69
N TRP A 541 -30.48 -68.17 26.28
CA TRP A 541 -29.56 -68.49 25.20
C TRP A 541 -28.17 -67.92 25.48
N TYR A 542 -27.16 -68.50 24.86
CA TYR A 542 -25.80 -68.01 24.94
C TYR A 542 -25.13 -68.00 23.57
N ALA A 543 -24.19 -67.08 23.41
CA ALA A 543 -23.44 -66.85 22.20
C ALA A 543 -21.94 -66.92 22.49
N THR A 544 -21.17 -67.46 21.54
CA THR A 544 -19.72 -67.57 21.63
C THR A 544 -19.02 -66.93 20.45
N THR A 545 -17.81 -66.42 20.66
CA THR A 545 -16.91 -65.93 19.60
C THR A 545 -15.46 -66.28 19.95
N THR A 546 -14.58 -66.26 18.94
CA THR A 546 -13.13 -66.37 19.10
C THR A 546 -12.45 -65.06 18.72
N ILE A 547 -11.69 -64.46 19.64
CA ILE A 547 -10.86 -63.27 19.37
C ILE A 547 -9.51 -63.75 18.85
N GLN A 548 -9.27 -63.55 17.55
CA GLN A 548 -8.08 -64.07 16.86
C GLN A 548 -6.78 -63.36 17.28
N ASP A 549 -6.88 -62.09 17.69
CA ASP A 549 -5.71 -61.24 17.95
C ASP A 549 -5.41 -61.06 19.43
N TRP A 550 -5.89 -61.94 20.32
CA TRP A 550 -5.75 -61.79 21.78
C TRP A 550 -4.28 -61.55 22.22
N PRO A 551 -3.87 -60.31 22.52
CA PRO A 551 -2.49 -60.01 22.88
C PRO A 551 -2.37 -59.79 24.40
N ALA A 552 -1.16 -59.94 24.94
CA ALA A 552 -0.87 -59.54 26.32
C ALA A 552 -1.04 -58.01 26.55
N SER A 553 -1.19 -57.22 25.49
CA SER A 553 -1.24 -55.75 25.48
C SER A 553 -2.64 -55.15 25.28
N MET A 554 -3.72 -55.95 25.43
CA MET A 554 -5.09 -55.41 25.36
C MET A 554 -5.34 -54.38 26.46
N SER A 555 -5.71 -53.18 26.06
CA SER A 555 -5.98 -52.05 26.95
C SER A 555 -7.44 -51.95 27.36
N GLU A 556 -8.36 -52.39 26.49
CA GLU A 556 -9.80 -52.30 26.74
C GLU A 556 -10.58 -53.37 25.95
N LEU A 557 -11.62 -53.94 26.60
CA LEU A 557 -12.57 -54.88 26.02
C LEU A 557 -13.99 -54.38 26.30
N SER A 558 -14.80 -54.20 25.27
CA SER A 558 -16.19 -53.73 25.40
C SER A 558 -17.17 -54.74 24.81
N LEU A 559 -18.24 -55.05 25.55
CA LEU A 559 -19.39 -55.82 25.07
C LEU A 559 -20.55 -54.87 24.77
N SER A 560 -21.20 -55.04 23.62
CA SER A 560 -22.44 -54.33 23.28
C SER A 560 -23.51 -55.34 22.89
N TYR A 561 -24.65 -55.32 23.57
CA TYR A 561 -25.83 -56.13 23.26
C TYR A 561 -27.04 -55.21 23.08
N LYS A 562 -27.82 -55.43 22.03
CA LYS A 562 -29.09 -54.74 21.78
C LYS A 562 -30.19 -55.76 21.50
N GLY A 563 -31.27 -55.73 22.26
CA GLY A 563 -32.41 -56.63 22.07
C GLY A 563 -33.65 -56.18 22.81
N GLN A 564 -34.78 -56.85 22.57
CA GLN A 564 -36.08 -56.45 23.07
C GLN A 564 -36.96 -57.66 23.47
N TYR A 565 -38.11 -57.39 24.08
CA TYR A 565 -39.12 -58.41 24.45
C TYR A 565 -40.55 -57.93 24.15
N SER A 566 -41.36 -58.83 23.61
CA SER A 566 -42.77 -58.60 23.23
C SER A 566 -43.69 -58.24 24.41
N ARG A 567 -43.19 -58.30 25.65
CA ARG A 567 -43.95 -58.01 26.85
C ARG A 567 -43.19 -57.08 27.78
N LYS A 568 -43.96 -56.25 28.48
CA LYS A 568 -43.47 -55.46 29.60
C LYS A 568 -43.17 -56.35 30.81
N ASN A 569 -42.24 -55.91 31.65
CA ASN A 569 -41.83 -56.56 32.90
C ASN A 569 -41.19 -57.94 32.71
N VAL A 570 -40.56 -58.21 31.57
CA VAL A 570 -39.65 -59.36 31.46
C VAL A 570 -38.38 -59.00 32.22
N MET A 571 -37.94 -59.84 33.15
CA MET A 571 -36.68 -59.66 33.85
C MET A 571 -35.54 -60.17 32.96
N GLN A 572 -34.79 -59.27 32.35
CA GLN A 572 -33.57 -59.60 31.60
C GLN A 572 -32.39 -59.75 32.55
N SER A 573 -31.56 -60.75 32.30
CA SER A 573 -30.25 -60.94 32.93
C SER A 573 -29.22 -61.26 31.86
N LEU A 574 -28.16 -60.44 31.79
CA LEU A 574 -27.01 -60.62 30.92
C LEU A 574 -25.85 -61.14 31.75
N TYR A 575 -25.21 -62.20 31.30
CA TYR A 575 -24.08 -62.82 31.99
C TYR A 575 -22.88 -62.96 31.06
N LEU A 576 -21.69 -62.88 31.65
CA LEU A 576 -20.42 -63.22 31.02
C LEU A 576 -19.85 -64.49 31.63
N TYR A 577 -19.28 -65.36 30.81
CA TYR A 577 -18.67 -66.59 31.31
C TYR A 577 -17.29 -66.32 31.86
N ASN A 578 -17.08 -66.63 33.14
CA ASN A 578 -15.81 -66.51 33.81
C ASN A 578 -15.06 -67.85 33.72
N TYR A 579 -14.00 -67.87 32.92
CA TYR A 579 -13.17 -69.06 32.68
C TYR A 579 -12.29 -69.43 33.87
N LYS A 580 -12.02 -68.49 34.80
CA LYS A 580 -11.26 -68.80 36.02
C LYS A 580 -12.10 -69.55 37.05
N THR A 581 -13.37 -69.19 37.19
CA THR A 581 -14.28 -69.80 38.18
C THR A 581 -15.22 -70.85 37.58
N ALA A 582 -15.23 -71.00 36.25
CA ALA A 582 -16.19 -71.84 35.51
C ALA A 582 -17.67 -71.51 35.84
N ASN A 583 -17.98 -70.23 36.04
CA ASN A 583 -19.31 -69.74 36.41
C ASN A 583 -19.76 -68.58 35.52
N TRP A 584 -21.06 -68.29 35.52
CA TRP A 584 -21.65 -67.13 34.84
C TRP A 584 -21.72 -65.94 35.79
N ASP A 585 -20.92 -64.91 35.52
CA ASP A 585 -20.96 -63.65 36.28
C ASP A 585 -22.08 -62.77 35.73
N LEU A 586 -22.94 -62.25 36.62
CA LEU A 586 -24.04 -61.37 36.24
C LEU A 586 -23.51 -59.98 35.89
N LEU A 587 -23.69 -59.56 34.64
CA LEU A 587 -23.26 -58.26 34.14
C LEU A 587 -24.35 -57.20 34.30
N ASP A 588 -25.59 -57.56 33.98
CA ASP A 588 -26.74 -56.67 34.04
C ASP A 588 -28.01 -57.44 34.38
N LYS A 589 -28.87 -56.87 35.24
CA LYS A 589 -30.19 -57.42 35.55
C LYS A 589 -31.19 -56.31 35.74
N ARG A 590 -32.24 -56.29 34.92
CA ARG A 590 -33.29 -55.28 35.00
C ARG A 590 -34.61 -55.78 34.41
N ALA A 591 -35.71 -55.20 34.85
CA ALA A 591 -37.00 -55.37 34.19
C ALA A 591 -37.01 -54.56 32.88
N VAL A 592 -37.36 -55.20 31.78
CA VAL A 592 -37.41 -54.62 30.43
C VAL A 592 -38.81 -54.77 29.82
N GLY A 593 -39.16 -53.94 28.83
CA GLY A 593 -40.51 -53.96 28.28
C GLY A 593 -40.88 -52.96 27.18
N ASN A 594 -41.76 -53.43 26.26
CA ASN A 594 -42.26 -52.80 25.02
C ASN A 594 -41.30 -52.90 23.81
N THR A 595 -41.80 -52.57 22.62
CA THR A 595 -41.18 -52.72 21.28
C THR A 595 -39.95 -51.84 21.03
N ASP A 596 -39.33 -51.30 22.07
CA ASP A 596 -38.13 -50.47 21.96
C ASP A 596 -36.89 -51.28 22.36
N ASP A 597 -35.82 -51.13 21.58
CA ASP A 597 -34.57 -51.84 21.81
C ASP A 597 -33.92 -51.46 23.15
N VAL A 598 -33.58 -52.46 23.95
CA VAL A 598 -32.74 -52.30 25.13
C VAL A 598 -31.28 -52.51 24.75
N THR A 599 -30.50 -51.45 24.83
CA THR A 599 -29.04 -51.50 24.67
C THR A 599 -28.36 -51.68 26.03
N VAL A 600 -27.55 -52.72 26.14
CA VAL A 600 -26.63 -52.96 27.26
C VAL A 600 -25.21 -52.92 26.69
N SER A 601 -24.46 -51.88 27.03
CA SER A 601 -23.04 -51.78 26.74
C SER A 601 -22.26 -51.85 28.05
N ALA A 602 -21.23 -52.68 28.09
CA ALA A 602 -20.33 -52.78 29.23
C ALA A 602 -18.89 -52.69 28.76
N VAL A 603 -18.16 -51.74 29.33
CA VAL A 603 -16.70 -51.66 29.20
C VAL A 603 -16.09 -52.54 30.28
N ILE A 604 -15.45 -53.64 29.87
CA ILE A 604 -14.87 -54.68 30.72
C ILE A 604 -13.41 -54.32 31.01
N ASN A 605 -13.19 -53.16 31.64
CA ASN A 605 -11.83 -52.61 31.84
C ASN A 605 -11.10 -53.14 33.08
N LEU A 606 -11.66 -54.10 33.82
CA LEU A 606 -11.09 -54.50 35.13
C LEU A 606 -10.48 -55.90 35.21
N SER A 607 -10.71 -56.81 34.26
CA SER A 607 -10.06 -58.14 34.17
C SER A 607 -10.51 -58.88 32.90
N PRO A 608 -10.08 -58.49 31.68
CA PRO A 608 -10.50 -59.20 30.47
C PRO A 608 -10.00 -60.65 30.45
N ASP A 609 -8.86 -60.92 31.09
CA ASP A 609 -8.21 -62.23 31.24
C ASP A 609 -9.06 -63.32 31.93
N LYS A 610 -10.08 -62.96 32.73
CA LYS A 610 -10.99 -63.94 33.34
C LYS A 610 -12.18 -64.30 32.46
N TYR A 611 -12.50 -63.46 31.46
CA TYR A 611 -13.65 -63.64 30.57
C TYR A 611 -13.28 -64.10 29.16
N VAL A 612 -11.98 -64.25 28.88
CA VAL A 612 -11.46 -64.82 27.64
C VAL A 612 -10.66 -66.08 27.96
N SER A 613 -10.89 -67.15 27.19
CA SER A 613 -10.14 -68.40 27.37
C SER A 613 -8.70 -68.28 26.89
N SER A 614 -7.85 -69.25 27.22
CA SER A 614 -6.48 -69.34 26.68
C SER A 614 -6.40 -69.47 25.15
N LYS A 615 -7.54 -69.75 24.49
CA LYS A 615 -7.66 -69.82 23.03
C LYS A 615 -8.42 -68.63 22.43
N GLY A 616 -8.66 -67.57 23.20
CA GLY A 616 -9.40 -66.39 22.73
C GLY A 616 -10.93 -66.54 22.74
N GLU A 617 -11.48 -67.62 23.31
CA GLU A 617 -12.92 -67.88 23.31
C GLU A 617 -13.64 -67.00 24.35
N MET A 618 -14.76 -66.38 23.96
CA MET A 618 -15.65 -65.62 24.84
C MET A 618 -17.08 -66.14 24.79
N LYS A 619 -17.82 -66.02 25.91
CA LYS A 619 -19.23 -66.41 25.98
C LYS A 619 -20.07 -65.39 26.74
N VAL A 620 -21.25 -65.12 26.20
CA VAL A 620 -22.29 -64.30 26.83
C VAL A 620 -23.57 -65.11 26.91
N ARG A 621 -24.34 -64.97 27.99
CA ARG A 621 -25.65 -65.59 28.16
C ARG A 621 -26.70 -64.50 28.42
N VAL A 622 -27.81 -64.57 27.71
CA VAL A 622 -28.94 -63.66 27.87
C VAL A 622 -30.14 -64.48 28.29
N ARG A 623 -30.74 -64.09 29.43
CA ARG A 623 -31.90 -64.77 30.01
C ARG A 623 -33.03 -63.79 30.26
N GLY A 624 -34.22 -64.10 29.76
CA GLY A 624 -35.47 -63.40 30.08
C GLY A 624 -36.38 -64.28 30.92
N ILE A 625 -37.01 -63.72 31.96
CA ILE A 625 -38.01 -64.41 32.80
C ILE A 625 -39.25 -63.55 32.98
N HIS A 626 -40.43 -64.16 32.83
CA HIS A 626 -41.72 -63.53 33.15
C HIS A 626 -42.60 -64.47 33.96
N THR A 627 -43.30 -63.94 34.96
CA THR A 627 -43.94 -64.73 36.01
C THR A 627 -45.00 -65.72 35.52
N ASN A 628 -45.88 -65.39 34.55
CA ASN A 628 -46.92 -66.34 34.09
C ASN A 628 -47.38 -66.21 32.61
N ARG A 629 -46.75 -65.39 31.76
CA ARG A 629 -47.23 -65.16 30.38
C ARG A 629 -46.16 -65.49 29.35
N ASN A 630 -46.58 -66.11 28.24
CA ASN A 630 -45.70 -66.34 27.09
C ASN A 630 -45.26 -65.02 26.49
N PHE A 631 -43.97 -64.86 26.20
CA PHE A 631 -43.40 -63.73 25.49
C PHE A 631 -42.40 -64.23 24.45
N GLU A 632 -42.16 -63.44 23.42
CA GLU A 632 -41.03 -63.57 22.51
C GLU A 632 -39.94 -62.53 22.83
N CYS A 633 -38.68 -62.85 22.47
CA CYS A 633 -37.55 -61.93 22.47
C CYS A 633 -36.86 -61.86 21.10
N TRP A 634 -36.17 -60.75 20.86
CA TRP A 634 -35.39 -60.48 19.64
C TRP A 634 -34.02 -59.91 20.02
N ALA A 635 -32.98 -60.26 19.27
CA ALA A 635 -31.63 -59.76 19.48
C ALA A 635 -31.07 -59.08 18.21
N ASN A 636 -30.99 -57.75 18.24
CA ASN A 636 -30.65 -56.95 17.07
C ASN A 636 -29.14 -56.82 16.85
N SER A 637 -28.35 -56.77 17.93
CA SER A 637 -26.90 -56.77 17.82
C SER A 637 -26.21 -57.33 19.06
N LEU A 638 -25.04 -57.91 18.83
CA LEU A 638 -24.14 -58.42 19.84
C LEU A 638 -22.72 -58.36 19.27
N SER A 639 -21.83 -57.63 19.92
CA SER A 639 -20.44 -57.49 19.49
C SER A 639 -19.47 -57.30 20.65
N TRP A 640 -18.22 -57.72 20.43
CA TRP A 640 -17.08 -57.42 21.30
C TRP A 640 -16.12 -56.49 20.56
N THR A 641 -15.67 -55.41 21.20
CA THR A 641 -14.66 -54.49 20.66
C THR A 641 -13.42 -54.52 21.54
N VAL A 642 -12.26 -54.68 20.91
CA VAL A 642 -10.94 -54.82 21.54
C VAL A 642 -10.06 -53.63 21.14
N ARG A 643 -9.35 -53.04 22.10
CA ARG A 643 -8.36 -51.96 21.89
C ARG A 643 -6.98 -52.33 22.40
#